data_AF-A0A3N0Z781-F1
#
_entry.id   AF-A0A3N0Z781-F1
#
_cell.length_a   1.000
_cell.length_b   1.000
_cell.length_c   1.000
_cell.angle_alpha   90.00
_cell.angle_beta   90.00
_cell.angle_gamma   90.00
#
_symmetry.space_group_name_H-M   'P 1'
#
loop_
_entity.id
_entity.type
_entity.pdbx_description
1 polymer ?
#
loop_
_entity_poly.entity_id
_entity_poly.type
_entity_poly.pdbx_seq_one_letter_code
_entity_poly.pdbx_strand_id
1 'polypeptide(L)'
;MGNLWLGLLTLLQLAILYGSPLRPVGLSSDGHLELAEVYLGKFYNYKPLTGRRRRAADPDPFQVKLREMQHFFGLEESGAVDPQTVAAMRRARCGLSDVEKFRKTMRWTNRTLTYRISRYSSKMTSAQVRTAFRQAWKFWAQAVPLKFCQKKRSDADIVISFNNKDHEDGSPFDGEGGILAHAFFPGPGIGGDVHFDDEETWTTNATGRNLLAVAVHEFGHALGLPHSSDPGAIMFPAYNFGLHSVLQLSFQDVNDIQEMYGKRAISLDRLPPKTPDKCDPTLSFDAVTGMQQELVFFKNRFIWRVHPSFEQIGITLITSLWPEIPSDLDAAYENTNQNSMLFFKGSQYWEVSSLKVKHGYPRNISEFAFPSTVRSIDAALYFRETRLTDFFIGGECWRRSNMKSYYKLCVLIALVVSGYTSPIAPPADEDRENIAENYLNRLYGLPKQTSSDTERRSSAMSLRLKEMQQFFGLTVTGKLNEETLEVMKKSRCGVPDIAAYSTFAGDYKWKKHDLTYRIENYTPDMSVAEVDDSIKKALQVWADVTPLRFTRIYSGTADIMISFVVGDHRDGYPFDGPNGFLAHAFPPYEGLGGDAHFDDDETFLYRSPQGYNLFLVAAHEFGHSLGLEHSRDPGALMYPTYVYRDVDTFSLPQDDVNGIQSLYGPNPDFNPDDGKPTPPVTPNTCDPNLVLDAVTMLRGEIMFFKDSFFWRSYPLSTTAELHLIKSFWPEIPEYIDAAFESPLEDKVFLIKGEKVWALYGYDVAQGYPQSLSMFRLPRKVKKINAVLYDETSHKIQFFVENQIYSYDEEQRRMEKGYPKPVEVVFPGMTGKVTAAFQYKGFNYLFSGSKVFEFGSYNNKLFRVLNNNYFLPC
;
A
#
# COMPACT_ATOMS: atom_id res chain seq x y z
N MET A 1 37.09 8.64 -64.31
CA MET A 1 37.65 7.87 -63.18
C MET A 1 36.64 7.96 -62.05
N GLY A 2 35.84 6.98 -61.66
CA GLY A 2 35.87 5.54 -61.85
C GLY A 2 35.37 4.94 -60.52
N ASN A 3 34.06 4.66 -60.46
CA ASN A 3 33.33 3.88 -59.46
C ASN A 3 33.15 4.46 -58.05
N LEU A 4 31.97 5.04 -57.79
CA LEU A 4 31.02 4.59 -56.75
C LEU A 4 29.71 5.38 -56.85
N TRP A 5 29.01 5.15 -57.96
CA TRP A 5 27.57 5.30 -58.09
C TRP A 5 26.94 3.94 -57.77
N LEU A 6 26.42 3.74 -56.56
CA LEU A 6 25.39 2.76 -56.17
C LEU A 6 25.33 2.72 -54.63
N GLY A 7 24.31 3.35 -54.06
CA GLY A 7 24.08 3.35 -52.60
C GLY A 7 23.23 4.51 -52.08
N LEU A 8 22.89 5.50 -52.91
CA LEU A 8 22.08 6.66 -52.53
C LEU A 8 20.57 6.51 -52.81
N LEU A 9 20.07 5.27 -52.96
CA LEU A 9 18.66 5.00 -53.32
C LEU A 9 17.97 3.89 -52.50
N THR A 10 18.50 3.53 -51.32
CA THR A 10 17.89 2.54 -50.40
C THR A 10 17.84 2.98 -48.93
N LEU A 11 17.88 4.28 -48.64
CA LEU A 11 17.76 4.81 -47.27
C LEU A 11 16.61 5.81 -47.06
N LEU A 12 15.73 5.97 -48.06
CA LEU A 12 14.51 6.78 -47.95
C LEU A 12 13.19 5.98 -48.07
N GLN A 13 13.24 4.65 -47.90
CA GLN A 13 12.05 3.78 -47.94
C GLN A 13 12.00 2.68 -46.85
N LEU A 14 12.78 2.78 -45.78
CA LEU A 14 12.70 1.86 -44.63
C LEU A 14 12.30 2.53 -43.29
N ALA A 15 11.90 3.80 -43.33
CA ALA A 15 11.31 4.51 -42.19
C ALA A 15 9.77 4.36 -42.10
N ILE A 16 9.18 3.38 -42.80
CA ILE A 16 7.75 3.03 -42.75
C ILE A 16 7.50 1.58 -42.29
N LEU A 17 8.54 0.79 -41.93
CA LEU A 17 8.37 -0.60 -41.49
C LEU A 17 9.15 -1.02 -40.23
N TYR A 18 9.64 -0.07 -39.42
CA TYR A 18 9.94 -0.36 -38.01
C TYR A 18 8.79 0.18 -37.17
N GLY A 19 7.74 -0.64 -37.14
CA GLY A 19 6.65 -0.51 -36.20
C GLY A 19 7.19 -0.42 -34.78
N SER A 20 6.47 0.39 -34.00
CA SER A 20 6.28 0.36 -32.55
C SER A 20 7.19 -0.58 -31.77
N PRO A 21 7.75 -0.17 -30.60
CA PRO A 21 8.13 -1.16 -29.61
C PRO A 21 6.90 -2.05 -29.44
N LEU A 22 7.05 -3.33 -29.79
CA LEU A 22 6.03 -4.33 -29.53
C LEU A 22 5.67 -4.14 -28.07
N ARG A 23 4.48 -3.57 -27.82
CA ARG A 23 3.81 -3.78 -26.56
C ARG A 23 3.92 -5.29 -26.35
N PRO A 24 4.45 -5.80 -25.22
CA PRO A 24 4.08 -7.16 -24.85
C PRO A 24 2.56 -7.18 -25.01
N VAL A 25 2.02 -8.16 -25.73
CA VAL A 25 0.58 -8.31 -25.91
C VAL A 25 0.01 -8.48 -24.51
N GLY A 26 -0.26 -7.34 -23.88
CA GLY A 26 -0.90 -7.23 -22.60
C GLY A 26 -2.34 -7.55 -22.92
N LEU A 27 -2.78 -8.71 -22.45
CA LEU A 27 -4.18 -8.99 -22.34
C LEU A 27 -4.88 -7.76 -21.73
N SER A 28 -6.09 -7.48 -22.18
CA SER A 28 -6.98 -6.52 -21.52
C SER A 28 -7.09 -6.85 -20.02
N SER A 29 -7.57 -5.91 -19.19
CA SER A 29 -7.88 -6.21 -17.78
C SER A 29 -8.67 -7.52 -17.62
N ASP A 30 -9.54 -7.80 -18.59
CA ASP A 30 -10.35 -9.03 -18.67
C ASP A 30 -9.49 -10.30 -18.79
N GLY A 31 -8.40 -10.28 -19.56
CA GLY A 31 -7.56 -11.46 -19.73
C GLY A 31 -6.54 -11.70 -18.60
N HIS A 32 -6.29 -10.70 -17.75
CA HIS A 32 -5.59 -10.93 -16.47
C HIS A 32 -6.52 -11.56 -15.43
N LEU A 33 -7.78 -11.12 -15.37
CA LEU A 33 -8.80 -11.76 -14.53
C LEU A 33 -9.03 -13.23 -14.92
N GLU A 34 -9.14 -13.52 -16.22
CA GLU A 34 -9.28 -14.90 -16.72
C GLU A 34 -8.08 -15.78 -16.31
N LEU A 35 -6.85 -15.28 -16.45
CA LEU A 35 -5.65 -15.98 -15.97
C LEU A 35 -5.75 -16.32 -14.48
N ALA A 36 -6.17 -15.35 -13.66
CA ALA A 36 -6.29 -15.53 -12.22
C ALA A 36 -7.40 -16.53 -11.86
N GLU A 37 -8.55 -16.49 -12.52
CA GLU A 37 -9.63 -17.46 -12.27
C GLU A 37 -9.23 -18.88 -12.60
N VAL A 38 -8.57 -19.09 -13.75
CA VAL A 38 -8.06 -20.41 -14.17
C VAL A 38 -7.00 -20.90 -13.18
N TYR A 39 -6.07 -20.02 -12.79
CA TYR A 39 -5.00 -20.34 -11.86
C TYR A 39 -5.53 -20.73 -10.48
N LEU A 40 -6.43 -19.93 -9.90
CA LEU A 40 -7.03 -20.19 -8.60
C LEU A 40 -7.93 -21.45 -8.64
N GLY A 41 -8.62 -21.68 -9.76
CA GLY A 41 -9.40 -22.88 -9.97
C GLY A 41 -8.55 -24.15 -9.91
N LYS A 42 -7.37 -24.10 -10.55
CA LYS A 42 -6.44 -25.24 -10.62
C LYS A 42 -5.65 -25.47 -9.32
N PHE A 43 -5.16 -24.41 -8.69
CA PHE A 43 -4.19 -24.55 -7.59
C PHE A 43 -4.75 -24.26 -6.19
N TYR A 44 -5.85 -23.50 -6.08
CA TYR A 44 -6.41 -23.01 -4.81
C TYR A 44 -7.85 -23.52 -4.55
N ASN A 45 -8.32 -24.47 -5.35
CA ASN A 45 -9.67 -25.04 -5.29
C ASN A 45 -10.79 -23.99 -5.42
N TYR A 46 -10.57 -22.91 -6.17
CA TYR A 46 -11.59 -21.90 -6.44
C TYR A 46 -12.68 -22.47 -7.37
N LYS A 47 -13.95 -22.19 -7.04
CA LYS A 47 -15.10 -22.56 -7.87
C LYS A 47 -15.96 -21.33 -8.10
N PRO A 48 -16.19 -20.90 -9.35
CA PRO A 48 -17.07 -19.78 -9.65
C PRO A 48 -18.50 -20.05 -9.17
N LEU A 49 -19.13 -19.09 -8.47
CA LEU A 49 -20.51 -19.21 -8.03
C LEU A 49 -21.46 -19.06 -9.23
N THR A 50 -22.17 -20.15 -9.60
CA THR A 50 -23.19 -20.13 -10.66
C THR A 50 -24.61 -20.08 -10.05
N GLY A 51 -25.21 -18.88 -9.94
CA GLY A 51 -26.63 -18.73 -9.56
C GLY A 51 -27.01 -17.44 -8.83
N ARG A 52 -28.24 -16.93 -9.08
CA ARG A 52 -28.80 -15.70 -8.50
C ARG A 52 -29.15 -15.84 -7.00
N ARG A 53 -28.38 -15.17 -6.13
CA ARG A 53 -28.79 -14.27 -5.02
C ARG A 53 -27.56 -14.00 -4.13
N ARG A 54 -26.93 -12.83 -4.27
CA ARG A 54 -25.96 -12.30 -3.29
C ARG A 54 -26.71 -11.50 -2.22
N ARG A 55 -26.39 -11.71 -0.94
CA ARG A 55 -26.54 -10.66 0.09
C ARG A 55 -25.30 -9.77 -0.02
N ALA A 56 -25.43 -8.46 0.14
CA ALA A 56 -24.35 -7.50 -0.12
C ALA A 56 -23.15 -7.57 0.86
N ALA A 57 -23.17 -8.48 1.84
CA ALA A 57 -22.24 -8.52 2.96
C ALA A 57 -21.20 -9.66 2.94
N ASP A 58 -21.24 -10.59 1.97
CA ASP A 58 -20.27 -11.71 1.93
C ASP A 58 -18.98 -11.32 1.17
N PRO A 59 -17.78 -11.60 1.71
CA PRO A 59 -16.51 -11.38 1.02
C PRO A 59 -16.46 -12.12 -0.32
N ASP A 60 -15.98 -11.46 -1.37
CA ASP A 60 -15.90 -12.05 -2.70
C ASP A 60 -15.00 -13.31 -2.70
N PRO A 61 -15.51 -14.52 -2.99
CA PRO A 61 -14.73 -15.75 -2.88
C PRO A 61 -13.49 -15.78 -3.78
N PHE A 62 -13.52 -15.06 -4.90
CA PHE A 62 -12.37 -14.87 -5.78
C PHE A 62 -11.25 -14.10 -5.06
N GLN A 63 -11.59 -12.95 -4.46
CA GLN A 63 -10.67 -12.12 -3.70
C GLN A 63 -10.05 -12.87 -2.53
N VAL A 64 -10.83 -13.70 -1.82
CA VAL A 64 -10.31 -14.52 -0.71
C VAL A 64 -9.25 -15.52 -1.19
N LYS A 65 -9.53 -16.23 -2.29
CA LYS A 65 -8.57 -17.19 -2.86
C LYS A 65 -7.35 -16.52 -3.49
N LEU A 66 -7.51 -15.32 -4.04
CA LEU A 66 -6.40 -14.55 -4.57
C LEU A 66 -5.46 -14.08 -3.46
N ARG A 67 -6.00 -13.63 -2.32
CA ARG A 67 -5.19 -13.28 -1.14
C ARG A 67 -4.47 -14.49 -0.56
N GLU A 68 -5.11 -15.66 -0.51
CA GLU A 68 -4.47 -16.91 -0.09
C GLU A 68 -3.27 -17.27 -0.98
N MET A 69 -3.40 -17.08 -2.30
CA MET A 69 -2.31 -17.25 -3.26
C MET A 69 -1.19 -16.22 -3.07
N GLN A 70 -1.55 -14.95 -2.94
CA GLN A 70 -0.59 -13.87 -2.72
C GLN A 70 0.22 -14.10 -1.44
N HIS A 71 -0.46 -14.47 -0.35
CA HIS A 71 0.15 -14.86 0.91
C HIS A 71 1.15 -16.01 0.73
N PHE A 72 0.73 -17.09 0.07
CA PHE A 72 1.56 -18.27 -0.16
C PHE A 72 2.86 -17.93 -0.92
N PHE A 73 2.78 -17.02 -1.89
CA PHE A 73 3.91 -16.58 -2.72
C PHE A 73 4.73 -15.44 -2.11
N GLY A 74 4.38 -14.95 -0.91
CA GLY A 74 5.03 -13.82 -0.26
C GLY A 74 4.82 -12.49 -1.01
N LEU A 75 3.69 -12.35 -1.70
CA LEU A 75 3.23 -11.14 -2.37
C LEU A 75 2.32 -10.32 -1.45
N GLU A 76 2.04 -9.09 -1.85
CA GLU A 76 1.01 -8.27 -1.21
C GLU A 76 -0.36 -8.94 -1.34
N GLU A 77 -1.05 -9.17 -0.22
CA GLU A 77 -2.40 -9.76 -0.15
C GLU A 77 -3.48 -8.73 -0.54
N SER A 78 -3.26 -8.02 -1.66
CA SER A 78 -4.13 -6.95 -2.17
C SER A 78 -5.52 -7.47 -2.56
N GLY A 79 -5.61 -8.76 -2.92
CA GLY A 79 -6.75 -9.36 -3.60
C GLY A 79 -6.92 -8.84 -5.04
N ALA A 80 -6.07 -7.95 -5.51
CA ALA A 80 -6.09 -7.46 -6.89
C ALA A 80 -5.23 -8.34 -7.80
N VAL A 81 -5.62 -8.45 -9.07
CA VAL A 81 -4.78 -9.08 -10.10
C VAL A 81 -3.74 -8.06 -10.59
N ASP A 82 -2.83 -7.69 -9.70
CA ASP A 82 -1.77 -6.71 -9.96
C ASP A 82 -0.62 -7.31 -10.82
N PRO A 83 0.30 -6.48 -11.36
CA PRO A 83 1.38 -6.97 -12.20
C PRO A 83 2.32 -8.00 -11.53
N GLN A 84 2.51 -7.94 -10.21
CA GLN A 84 3.36 -8.90 -9.49
C GLN A 84 2.63 -10.24 -9.32
N THR A 85 1.33 -10.19 -9.03
CA THR A 85 0.42 -11.34 -8.98
C THR A 85 0.38 -12.05 -10.34
N VAL A 86 0.22 -11.31 -11.44
CA VAL A 86 0.29 -11.86 -12.80
C VAL A 86 1.66 -12.45 -13.11
N ALA A 87 2.75 -11.76 -12.72
CA ALA A 87 4.10 -12.26 -12.94
C ALA A 87 4.34 -13.58 -12.20
N ALA A 88 3.86 -13.71 -10.96
CA ALA A 88 3.94 -14.95 -10.19
C ALA A 88 3.12 -16.08 -10.82
N MET A 89 1.88 -15.80 -11.26
CA MET A 89 1.01 -16.79 -11.92
C MET A 89 1.57 -17.31 -13.24
N ARG A 90 2.40 -16.52 -13.93
CA ARG A 90 3.04 -16.91 -15.21
C ARG A 90 4.33 -17.72 -15.03
N ARG A 91 4.82 -17.91 -13.81
CA ARG A 91 6.05 -18.67 -13.56
C ARG A 91 5.81 -20.14 -13.87
N ALA A 92 6.84 -20.77 -14.44
CA ALA A 92 6.84 -22.20 -14.60
C ALA A 92 6.81 -22.90 -13.23
N ARG A 93 5.94 -23.88 -13.05
CA ARG A 93 5.59 -24.43 -11.73
C ARG A 93 5.18 -25.90 -11.77
N CYS A 94 5.06 -26.50 -10.59
CA CYS A 94 4.44 -27.80 -10.36
C CYS A 94 2.93 -27.74 -10.62
N GLY A 95 2.37 -28.85 -11.13
CA GLY A 95 0.96 -29.03 -11.46
C GLY A 95 0.05 -29.37 -10.27
N LEU A 96 0.60 -29.60 -9.07
CA LEU A 96 -0.18 -29.88 -7.86
C LEU A 96 -0.77 -28.62 -7.22
N SER A 97 -1.83 -28.83 -6.41
CA SER A 97 -2.48 -27.77 -5.64
C SER A 97 -1.57 -27.22 -4.53
N ASP A 98 -1.60 -25.90 -4.32
CA ASP A 98 -0.83 -25.22 -3.28
C ASP A 98 -1.45 -25.34 -1.88
N VAL A 99 -2.73 -25.71 -1.80
CA VAL A 99 -3.54 -25.72 -0.56
C VAL A 99 -3.93 -27.13 -0.11
N GLU A 100 -3.28 -28.16 -0.65
CA GLU A 100 -3.56 -29.53 -0.26
C GLU A 100 -3.20 -29.78 1.22
N LYS A 101 -4.15 -30.34 1.97
CA LYS A 101 -3.99 -30.55 3.42
C LYS A 101 -2.92 -31.61 3.69
N PHE A 102 -1.81 -31.18 4.29
CA PHE A 102 -0.79 -32.08 4.81
C PHE A 102 -1.39 -33.10 5.79
N ARG A 103 -1.32 -34.40 5.45
CA ARG A 103 -1.67 -35.48 6.37
C ARG A 103 -0.41 -36.28 6.65
N LYS A 104 0.06 -36.28 7.91
CA LYS A 104 1.24 -37.05 8.38
C LYS A 104 1.19 -38.56 8.06
N THR A 105 0.05 -39.07 7.61
CA THR A 105 -0.19 -40.45 7.20
C THR A 105 0.17 -40.76 5.74
N MET A 106 0.43 -39.77 4.88
CA MET A 106 0.73 -39.97 3.45
C MET A 106 2.23 -40.20 3.23
N ARG A 107 2.74 -41.33 3.71
CA ARG A 107 4.15 -41.74 3.58
C ARG A 107 4.27 -43.21 3.17
N TRP A 108 5.41 -43.57 2.61
CA TRP A 108 5.76 -44.98 2.42
C TRP A 108 6.15 -45.64 3.74
N THR A 109 5.70 -46.89 3.94
CA THR A 109 6.10 -47.69 5.11
C THR A 109 7.39 -48.47 4.88
N ASN A 110 7.69 -48.78 3.61
CA ASN A 110 8.90 -49.48 3.23
C ASN A 110 10.10 -48.52 3.18
N ARG A 111 11.26 -48.96 3.70
CA ARG A 111 12.51 -48.18 3.65
C ARG A 111 13.28 -48.34 2.34
N THR A 112 12.91 -49.31 1.51
CA THR A 112 13.47 -49.47 0.17
C THR A 112 12.37 -49.27 -0.85
N LEU A 113 12.41 -48.12 -1.52
CA LEU A 113 11.46 -47.75 -2.56
C LEU A 113 12.05 -48.07 -3.92
N THR A 114 11.22 -48.64 -4.77
CA THR A 114 11.58 -49.02 -6.12
C THR A 114 10.91 -48.07 -7.11
N TYR A 115 11.65 -47.62 -8.11
CA TYR A 115 11.10 -46.77 -9.16
C TYR A 115 11.39 -47.32 -10.54
N ARG A 116 10.53 -47.03 -11.52
CA ARG A 116 10.78 -47.35 -12.93
C ARG A 116 10.45 -46.16 -13.82
N ILE A 117 11.13 -46.06 -14.96
CA ILE A 117 10.81 -45.05 -15.98
C ILE A 117 10.00 -45.78 -17.05
N SER A 118 8.70 -45.50 -17.15
CA SER A 118 7.80 -46.13 -18.12
C SER A 118 7.94 -45.51 -19.50
N ARG A 119 8.12 -44.20 -19.57
CA ARG A 119 8.30 -43.43 -20.81
C ARG A 119 9.41 -42.40 -20.63
N TYR A 120 10.31 -42.32 -21.62
CA TYR A 120 11.41 -41.36 -21.64
C TYR A 120 11.04 -40.16 -22.51
N SER A 121 11.68 -39.02 -22.23
CA SER A 121 11.53 -37.82 -23.06
C SER A 121 11.93 -38.09 -24.52
N SER A 122 11.18 -37.52 -25.46
CA SER A 122 11.52 -37.52 -26.89
C SER A 122 12.72 -36.63 -27.23
N LYS A 123 13.09 -35.70 -26.34
CA LYS A 123 14.12 -34.67 -26.57
C LYS A 123 15.43 -34.91 -25.80
N MET A 124 15.49 -35.92 -24.94
CA MET A 124 16.67 -36.27 -24.16
C MET A 124 17.09 -37.73 -24.31
N THR A 125 18.39 -38.00 -24.17
CA THR A 125 18.85 -39.40 -24.15
C THR A 125 18.44 -40.08 -22.85
N SER A 126 18.15 -41.38 -22.94
CA SER A 126 17.79 -42.17 -21.75
C SER A 126 18.90 -42.19 -20.68
N ALA A 127 20.16 -41.98 -21.07
CA ALA A 127 21.29 -41.87 -20.15
C ALA A 127 21.27 -40.55 -19.35
N GLN A 128 20.96 -39.42 -19.99
CA GLN A 128 20.80 -38.13 -19.33
C GLN A 128 19.68 -38.18 -18.29
N VAL A 129 18.50 -38.69 -18.69
CA VAL A 129 17.33 -38.83 -17.79
C VAL A 129 17.66 -39.70 -16.59
N ARG A 130 18.25 -40.89 -16.80
CA ARG A 130 18.65 -41.78 -15.69
C ARG A 130 19.67 -41.14 -14.76
N THR A 131 20.58 -40.32 -15.29
CA THR A 131 21.61 -39.66 -14.49
C THR A 131 20.99 -38.57 -13.62
N ALA A 132 20.13 -37.72 -14.20
CA ALA A 132 19.37 -36.71 -13.47
C ALA A 132 18.53 -37.34 -12.35
N PHE A 133 17.73 -38.37 -12.63
CA PHE A 133 16.87 -39.00 -11.62
C PHE A 133 17.67 -39.72 -10.53
N ARG A 134 18.79 -40.38 -10.87
CA ARG A 134 19.67 -40.98 -9.85
C ARG A 134 20.25 -39.92 -8.92
N GLN A 135 20.62 -38.77 -9.46
CA GLN A 135 21.12 -37.65 -8.67
C GLN A 135 19.99 -37.02 -7.83
N ALA A 136 18.78 -36.90 -8.37
CA ALA A 136 17.62 -36.41 -7.62
C ALA A 136 17.32 -37.28 -6.39
N TRP A 137 17.26 -38.61 -6.55
CA TRP A 137 17.09 -39.53 -5.42
C TRP A 137 18.22 -39.45 -4.40
N LYS A 138 19.44 -39.06 -4.82
CA LYS A 138 20.58 -38.91 -3.92
C LYS A 138 20.38 -37.76 -2.93
N PHE A 139 19.76 -36.65 -3.34
CA PHE A 139 19.45 -35.54 -2.43
C PHE A 139 18.58 -36.01 -1.26
N TRP A 140 17.46 -36.68 -1.56
CA TRP A 140 16.56 -37.21 -0.53
C TRP A 140 17.19 -38.35 0.29
N ALA A 141 17.93 -39.26 -0.34
CA ALA A 141 18.62 -40.33 0.37
C ALA A 141 19.69 -39.82 1.35
N GLN A 142 20.27 -38.64 1.11
CA GLN A 142 21.22 -38.02 2.06
C GLN A 142 20.53 -37.51 3.32
N ALA A 143 19.28 -37.04 3.21
CA ALA A 143 18.52 -36.50 4.33
C ALA A 143 17.89 -37.57 5.23
N VAL A 144 17.43 -38.70 4.65
CA VAL A 144 16.63 -39.72 5.34
C VAL A 144 17.12 -41.15 5.11
N PRO A 145 16.80 -42.12 5.99
CA PRO A 145 17.24 -43.51 5.88
C PRO A 145 16.43 -44.33 4.85
N LEU A 146 16.14 -43.75 3.68
CA LEU A 146 15.49 -44.41 2.55
C LEU A 146 16.51 -44.86 1.50
N LYS A 147 16.21 -45.98 0.83
CA LYS A 147 16.97 -46.52 -0.31
C LYS A 147 16.11 -46.52 -1.56
N PHE A 148 16.67 -46.03 -2.67
CA PHE A 148 15.97 -45.96 -3.96
C PHE A 148 16.59 -46.91 -4.97
N CYS A 149 15.79 -47.80 -5.54
CA CYS A 149 16.25 -48.83 -6.46
C CYS A 149 15.49 -48.78 -7.80
N GLN A 150 16.22 -48.56 -8.90
CA GLN A 150 15.60 -48.56 -10.23
C GLN A 150 15.30 -49.99 -10.71
N LYS A 151 14.04 -50.25 -11.11
CA LYS A 151 13.61 -51.48 -11.79
C LYS A 151 13.51 -51.26 -13.31
N LYS A 152 13.71 -52.33 -14.09
CA LYS A 152 13.64 -52.29 -15.56
C LYS A 152 12.25 -52.60 -16.14
N ARG A 153 11.50 -53.56 -15.57
CA ARG A 153 10.24 -54.08 -16.17
C ARG A 153 9.16 -54.53 -15.17
N SER A 154 9.49 -54.80 -13.91
CA SER A 154 8.53 -55.21 -12.90
C SER A 154 7.83 -54.02 -12.27
N ASP A 155 6.67 -54.26 -11.63
CA ASP A 155 5.96 -53.28 -10.82
C ASP A 155 6.90 -52.63 -9.80
N ALA A 156 6.80 -51.31 -9.71
CA ALA A 156 7.62 -50.45 -8.88
C ALA A 156 6.69 -49.62 -8.00
N ASP A 157 7.20 -49.16 -6.87
CA ASP A 157 6.44 -48.31 -5.94
C ASP A 157 6.17 -46.93 -6.55
N ILE A 158 7.06 -46.47 -7.45
CA ILE A 158 6.97 -45.18 -8.14
C ILE A 158 7.19 -45.37 -9.64
N VAL A 159 6.25 -44.93 -10.46
CA VAL A 159 6.35 -44.92 -11.93
C VAL A 159 6.60 -43.51 -12.42
N ILE A 160 7.66 -43.33 -13.20
CA ILE A 160 8.05 -42.04 -13.74
C ILE A 160 7.82 -42.04 -15.26
N SER A 161 7.18 -41.00 -15.79
CA SER A 161 6.87 -40.92 -17.22
C SER A 161 6.95 -39.50 -17.78
N PHE A 162 7.21 -39.39 -19.08
CA PHE A 162 7.15 -38.14 -19.85
C PHE A 162 5.93 -38.19 -20.75
N ASN A 163 4.97 -37.28 -20.58
CA ASN A 163 3.69 -37.28 -21.29
C ASN A 163 3.41 -35.90 -21.90
N ASN A 164 2.45 -35.85 -22.83
CA ASN A 164 1.99 -34.60 -23.42
C ASN A 164 0.54 -34.40 -23.03
N LYS A 165 0.16 -33.16 -22.67
CA LYS A 165 -1.24 -32.74 -22.48
C LYS A 165 -2.03 -33.72 -21.62
N ASP A 166 -3.20 -34.15 -22.07
CA ASP A 166 -4.01 -35.16 -21.40
C ASP A 166 -3.38 -36.55 -21.56
N HIS A 167 -3.23 -37.23 -20.42
CA HIS A 167 -2.64 -38.55 -20.29
C HIS A 167 -3.37 -39.43 -19.27
N GLU A 168 -4.68 -39.20 -19.15
CA GLU A 168 -5.65 -40.08 -18.48
C GLU A 168 -5.46 -40.25 -16.96
N ASP A 169 -4.73 -39.33 -16.31
CA ASP A 169 -4.55 -39.30 -14.85
C ASP A 169 -5.38 -38.19 -14.15
N GLY A 170 -6.12 -37.39 -14.93
CA GLY A 170 -6.93 -36.27 -14.45
C GLY A 170 -6.17 -34.94 -14.29
N SER A 171 -4.86 -34.90 -14.62
CA SER A 171 -3.99 -33.73 -14.48
C SER A 171 -3.28 -33.41 -15.80
N PRO A 172 -3.99 -32.83 -16.79
CA PRO A 172 -3.39 -32.54 -18.11
C PRO A 172 -2.36 -31.41 -18.03
N PHE A 173 -1.28 -31.56 -18.83
CA PHE A 173 -0.29 -30.51 -19.07
C PHE A 173 -0.81 -29.43 -20.03
N ASP A 174 -0.24 -28.24 -19.93
CA ASP A 174 -0.58 -27.05 -20.72
C ASP A 174 0.33 -26.84 -21.95
N GLY A 175 1.39 -27.63 -22.09
CA GLY A 175 2.33 -27.58 -23.21
C GLY A 175 3.60 -26.81 -22.85
N GLU A 176 4.19 -26.09 -23.81
CA GLU A 176 5.42 -25.33 -23.53
C GLU A 176 5.15 -24.11 -22.63
N GLY A 177 5.81 -24.09 -21.46
CA GLY A 177 5.60 -23.11 -20.41
C GLY A 177 4.50 -23.50 -19.44
N GLY A 178 4.46 -22.85 -18.28
CA GLY A 178 3.44 -23.14 -17.27
C GLY A 178 3.77 -24.37 -16.41
N ILE A 179 3.09 -25.50 -16.60
CA ILE A 179 3.22 -26.69 -15.76
C ILE A 179 4.28 -27.63 -16.32
N LEU A 180 5.42 -27.75 -15.64
CA LEU A 180 6.51 -28.58 -16.15
C LEU A 180 6.38 -30.06 -15.77
N ALA A 181 5.78 -30.34 -14.62
CA ALA A 181 5.64 -31.68 -14.06
C ALA A 181 4.60 -31.69 -12.94
N HIS A 182 4.17 -32.88 -12.55
CA HIS A 182 3.44 -33.14 -11.31
C HIS A 182 3.74 -34.54 -10.80
N ALA A 183 3.39 -34.78 -9.54
CA ALA A 183 3.53 -36.08 -8.89
C ALA A 183 2.30 -36.38 -8.03
N PHE A 184 2.13 -37.64 -7.65
CA PHE A 184 1.08 -38.05 -6.72
C PHE A 184 1.68 -38.41 -5.36
N PHE A 185 0.97 -38.07 -4.30
CA PHE A 185 1.36 -38.46 -2.94
C PHE A 185 1.38 -39.99 -2.76
N PRO A 186 2.15 -40.52 -1.79
CA PRO A 186 2.21 -41.96 -1.52
C PRO A 186 0.83 -42.58 -1.30
N GLY A 187 0.52 -43.66 -2.02
CA GLY A 187 -0.79 -44.30 -1.94
C GLY A 187 -0.95 -45.49 -2.89
N PRO A 188 -2.12 -46.16 -2.89
CA PRO A 188 -2.43 -47.22 -3.84
C PRO A 188 -2.62 -46.67 -5.26
N GLY A 189 -2.54 -47.54 -6.27
CA GLY A 189 -2.77 -47.17 -7.67
C GLY A 189 -1.61 -46.35 -8.22
N ILE A 190 -1.90 -45.12 -8.68
CA ILE A 190 -0.91 -44.16 -9.19
C ILE A 190 -0.21 -43.36 -8.07
N GLY A 191 -0.50 -43.67 -6.79
CA GLY A 191 0.10 -42.96 -5.66
C GLY A 191 1.62 -43.13 -5.65
N GLY A 192 2.34 -42.01 -5.71
CA GLY A 192 3.79 -41.97 -5.86
C GLY A 192 4.30 -41.73 -7.27
N ASP A 193 3.45 -41.86 -8.29
CA ASP A 193 3.86 -41.69 -9.68
C ASP A 193 4.22 -40.23 -9.99
N VAL A 194 5.13 -40.04 -10.95
CA VAL A 194 5.69 -38.73 -11.30
C VAL A 194 5.67 -38.54 -12.81
N HIS A 195 5.05 -37.46 -13.27
CA HIS A 195 4.86 -37.15 -14.67
C HIS A 195 5.56 -35.84 -15.04
N PHE A 196 6.25 -35.83 -16.17
CA PHE A 196 6.93 -34.66 -16.73
C PHE A 196 6.31 -34.30 -18.09
N ASP A 197 6.17 -33.01 -18.39
CA ASP A 197 5.68 -32.57 -19.70
C ASP A 197 6.78 -32.75 -20.76
N ASP A 198 6.55 -33.60 -21.76
CA ASP A 198 7.50 -33.83 -22.86
C ASP A 198 7.46 -32.72 -23.93
N GLU A 199 6.46 -31.82 -23.88
CA GLU A 199 6.40 -30.62 -24.70
C GLU A 199 7.44 -29.56 -24.27
N GLU A 200 8.03 -29.69 -23.08
CA GLU A 200 9.12 -28.83 -22.58
C GLU A 200 10.49 -29.12 -23.22
N THR A 201 11.37 -28.13 -23.19
CA THR A 201 12.77 -28.27 -23.64
C THR A 201 13.69 -28.56 -22.45
N TRP A 202 13.77 -29.84 -22.10
CA TRP A 202 14.55 -30.34 -20.97
C TRP A 202 16.06 -30.35 -21.21
N THR A 203 16.82 -29.91 -20.21
CA THR A 203 18.29 -29.92 -20.24
C THR A 203 18.89 -30.40 -18.91
N THR A 204 20.14 -30.89 -18.97
CA THR A 204 20.94 -31.23 -17.79
C THR A 204 21.92 -30.13 -17.38
N ASN A 205 21.95 -29.03 -18.14
CA ASN A 205 22.88 -27.91 -18.01
C ASN A 205 22.08 -26.63 -17.70
N ALA A 206 22.77 -25.52 -17.44
CA ALA A 206 22.12 -24.27 -17.02
C ALA A 206 21.18 -23.65 -18.07
N THR A 207 21.40 -23.92 -19.36
CA THR A 207 20.61 -23.34 -20.46
C THR A 207 19.39 -24.22 -20.78
N GLY A 208 18.22 -23.97 -20.19
CA GLY A 208 16.95 -24.67 -20.47
C GLY A 208 16.16 -25.08 -19.21
N ARG A 209 15.10 -25.90 -19.34
CA ARG A 209 14.38 -26.44 -18.17
C ARG A 209 15.23 -27.52 -17.50
N ASN A 210 15.75 -27.22 -16.31
CA ASN A 210 16.66 -28.11 -15.60
C ASN A 210 15.92 -29.35 -15.05
N LEU A 211 16.04 -30.48 -15.74
CA LEU A 211 15.34 -31.73 -15.38
C LEU A 211 15.72 -32.22 -13.97
N LEU A 212 16.98 -32.02 -13.56
CA LEU A 212 17.42 -32.44 -12.23
C LEU A 212 16.68 -31.66 -11.13
N ALA A 213 16.55 -30.35 -11.29
CA ALA A 213 15.91 -29.51 -10.27
C ALA A 213 14.41 -29.84 -10.15
N VAL A 214 13.71 -29.95 -11.28
CA VAL A 214 12.30 -30.34 -11.31
C VAL A 214 12.12 -31.75 -10.72
N ALA A 215 12.98 -32.70 -11.07
CA ALA A 215 12.89 -34.05 -10.52
C ALA A 215 13.13 -34.11 -9.00
N VAL A 216 14.01 -33.29 -8.42
CA VAL A 216 14.18 -33.25 -6.96
C VAL A 216 12.88 -32.79 -6.30
N HIS A 217 12.22 -31.76 -6.84
CA HIS A 217 10.93 -31.27 -6.35
C HIS A 217 9.84 -32.35 -6.44
N GLU A 218 9.60 -32.90 -7.63
CA GLU A 218 8.53 -33.90 -7.82
C GLU A 218 8.74 -35.17 -7.00
N PHE A 219 10.00 -35.57 -6.80
CA PHE A 219 10.32 -36.72 -5.96
C PHE A 219 10.03 -36.45 -4.49
N GLY A 220 10.03 -35.19 -4.05
CA GLY A 220 9.57 -34.80 -2.72
C GLY A 220 8.09 -35.10 -2.52
N HIS A 221 7.24 -34.76 -3.50
CA HIS A 221 5.81 -35.11 -3.50
C HIS A 221 5.58 -36.63 -3.52
N ALA A 222 6.31 -37.36 -4.38
CA ALA A 222 6.26 -38.83 -4.41
C ALA A 222 6.70 -39.48 -3.09
N LEU A 223 7.41 -38.73 -2.22
CA LEU A 223 7.79 -39.13 -0.87
C LEU A 223 6.82 -38.64 0.22
N GLY A 224 5.88 -37.76 -0.09
CA GLY A 224 4.85 -37.29 0.84
C GLY A 224 4.93 -35.81 1.23
N LEU A 225 5.89 -35.04 0.70
CA LEU A 225 6.03 -33.62 1.03
C LEU A 225 5.01 -32.75 0.30
N PRO A 226 4.36 -31.78 0.96
CA PRO A 226 3.53 -30.78 0.31
C PRO A 226 4.40 -29.65 -0.28
N HIS A 227 3.78 -28.70 -0.99
CA HIS A 227 4.45 -27.46 -1.32
C HIS A 227 4.84 -26.69 -0.05
N SER A 228 6.00 -26.05 -0.09
CA SER A 228 6.48 -25.14 0.96
C SER A 228 6.22 -23.69 0.55
N SER A 229 5.82 -22.85 1.50
CA SER A 229 5.75 -21.40 1.32
C SER A 229 7.13 -20.72 1.47
N ASP A 230 8.18 -21.46 1.87
CA ASP A 230 9.55 -20.95 1.91
C ASP A 230 10.11 -20.81 0.48
N PRO A 231 10.39 -19.59 -0.02
CA PRO A 231 10.92 -19.39 -1.38
C PRO A 231 12.33 -19.96 -1.58
N GLY A 232 13.04 -20.30 -0.49
CA GLY A 232 14.32 -21.01 -0.50
C GLY A 232 14.22 -22.53 -0.59
N ALA A 233 13.03 -23.11 -0.39
CA ALA A 233 12.80 -24.55 -0.41
C ALA A 233 12.79 -25.13 -1.82
N ILE A 234 13.27 -26.37 -1.97
CA ILE A 234 13.09 -27.09 -3.23
C ILE A 234 11.60 -27.34 -3.48
N MET A 235 10.82 -27.54 -2.42
CA MET A 235 9.37 -27.77 -2.48
C MET A 235 8.54 -26.49 -2.70
N PHE A 236 9.15 -25.33 -2.98
CA PHE A 236 8.40 -24.15 -3.42
C PHE A 236 7.76 -24.41 -4.80
N PRO A 237 6.47 -24.08 -5.03
CA PRO A 237 5.71 -24.54 -6.21
C PRO A 237 6.20 -23.98 -7.54
N ALA A 238 6.70 -22.74 -7.55
CA ALA A 238 7.35 -22.19 -8.73
C ALA A 238 8.81 -22.63 -8.77
N TYR A 239 9.28 -23.13 -9.92
CA TYR A 239 10.66 -23.57 -10.04
C TYR A 239 11.60 -22.35 -10.07
N ASN A 240 12.43 -22.20 -9.03
CA ASN A 240 13.20 -20.98 -8.76
C ASN A 240 14.70 -21.08 -9.14
N PHE A 241 15.07 -21.99 -10.04
CA PHE A 241 16.48 -22.36 -10.29
C PHE A 241 17.01 -21.74 -11.59
N GLY A 242 17.55 -20.51 -11.51
CA GLY A 242 18.19 -19.81 -12.63
C GLY A 242 19.60 -20.33 -12.98
N LEU A 243 20.21 -19.75 -14.02
CA LEU A 243 21.48 -20.15 -14.65
C LEU A 243 22.66 -20.30 -13.67
N HIS A 244 22.63 -19.59 -12.55
CA HIS A 244 23.69 -19.54 -11.52
C HIS A 244 23.29 -20.13 -10.16
N SER A 245 22.13 -20.79 -10.05
CA SER A 245 21.64 -21.31 -8.77
C SER A 245 22.29 -22.65 -8.40
N VAL A 246 22.81 -22.76 -7.17
CA VAL A 246 23.28 -24.04 -6.61
C VAL A 246 22.07 -24.84 -6.11
N LEU A 247 21.86 -26.02 -6.70
CA LEU A 247 20.77 -26.93 -6.31
C LEU A 247 21.10 -27.62 -4.98
N GLN A 248 20.27 -27.39 -3.97
CA GLN A 248 20.41 -27.97 -2.62
C GLN A 248 19.04 -28.01 -1.92
N LEU A 249 18.86 -28.97 -1.01
CA LEU A 249 17.68 -29.02 -0.12
C LEU A 249 17.78 -27.91 0.92
N SER A 250 16.68 -27.22 1.21
CA SER A 250 16.60 -26.26 2.31
C SER A 250 16.54 -26.96 3.67
N PHE A 251 16.72 -26.17 4.73
CA PHE A 251 16.48 -26.64 6.09
C PHE A 251 15.06 -27.18 6.28
N GLN A 252 14.05 -26.49 5.72
CA GLN A 252 12.65 -26.90 5.82
C GLN A 252 12.40 -28.24 5.12
N ASP A 253 12.90 -28.40 3.89
CA ASP A 253 12.79 -29.66 3.14
C ASP A 253 13.36 -30.85 3.92
N VAL A 254 14.53 -30.65 4.53
CA VAL A 254 15.21 -31.68 5.32
C VAL A 254 14.48 -31.95 6.63
N ASN A 255 13.95 -30.93 7.30
CA ASN A 255 13.19 -31.09 8.53
C ASN A 255 11.91 -31.91 8.29
N ASP A 256 11.15 -31.56 7.26
CA ASP A 256 9.84 -32.15 7.00
C ASP A 256 9.96 -33.62 6.55
N ILE A 257 10.94 -33.92 5.69
CA ILE A 257 11.18 -35.30 5.26
C ILE A 257 11.73 -36.15 6.42
N GLN A 258 12.54 -35.57 7.31
CA GLN A 258 13.04 -36.27 8.50
C GLN A 258 11.96 -36.47 9.56
N GLU A 259 10.97 -35.60 9.67
CA GLU A 259 9.80 -35.84 10.53
C GLU A 259 9.04 -37.09 10.07
N MET A 260 8.94 -37.30 8.76
CA MET A 260 8.23 -38.46 8.20
C MET A 260 9.03 -39.77 8.23
N TYR A 261 10.34 -39.74 7.95
CA TYR A 261 11.14 -40.95 7.75
C TYR A 261 12.27 -41.15 8.79
N GLY A 262 12.45 -40.20 9.69
CA GLY A 262 13.51 -40.18 10.69
C GLY A 262 14.83 -39.64 10.16
N LYS A 263 15.72 -39.23 11.08
CA LYS A 263 17.04 -38.69 10.75
C LYS A 263 18.01 -39.80 10.36
N ARG A 264 18.84 -39.55 9.35
CA ARG A 264 19.98 -40.42 9.03
C ARG A 264 21.14 -40.09 9.99
N ALA A 265 21.72 -41.10 10.63
CA ALA A 265 22.75 -40.94 11.67
C ALA A 265 24.14 -40.51 11.15
N ILE A 266 24.25 -39.88 9.97
CA ILE A 266 25.52 -39.45 9.39
C ILE A 266 25.60 -37.93 9.48
N SER A 267 26.71 -37.43 10.03
CA SER A 267 27.07 -36.00 10.08
C SER A 267 26.87 -35.36 8.71
N LEU A 268 25.88 -34.48 8.60
CA LEU A 268 25.81 -33.53 7.51
C LEU A 268 26.95 -32.54 7.74
N ASP A 269 28.13 -32.78 7.14
CA ASP A 269 29.31 -31.89 7.27
C ASP A 269 29.05 -30.44 6.81
N ARG A 270 27.87 -30.15 6.24
CA ARG A 270 27.29 -28.82 6.12
C ARG A 270 25.79 -28.88 6.40
N LEU A 271 25.32 -28.10 7.36
CA LEU A 271 23.89 -27.92 7.59
C LEU A 271 23.23 -27.36 6.31
N PRO A 272 22.01 -27.79 5.97
CA PRO A 272 21.25 -27.20 4.87
C PRO A 272 21.11 -25.68 5.07
N PRO A 273 21.10 -24.89 3.99
CA PRO A 273 20.86 -23.46 4.09
C PRO A 273 19.50 -23.22 4.76
N LYS A 274 19.49 -22.34 5.75
CA LYS A 274 18.25 -21.76 6.26
C LYS A 274 17.96 -20.50 5.46
N THR A 275 16.70 -20.32 5.08
CA THR A 275 16.21 -19.00 4.71
C THR A 275 16.45 -18.08 5.91
N PRO A 276 17.24 -16.99 5.76
CA PRO A 276 17.65 -16.20 6.91
C PRO A 276 16.43 -15.64 7.63
N ASP A 277 16.37 -15.88 8.93
CA ASP A 277 15.30 -15.36 9.76
C ASP A 277 15.50 -13.85 9.89
N LYS A 278 14.53 -13.07 9.42
CA LYS A 278 14.54 -11.60 9.51
C LYS A 278 14.62 -11.09 10.95
N CYS A 279 14.25 -11.93 11.93
CA CYS A 279 14.29 -11.62 13.35
C CYS A 279 15.57 -12.11 14.05
N ASP A 280 16.50 -12.75 13.33
CA ASP A 280 17.78 -13.16 13.90
C ASP A 280 18.61 -11.91 14.27
N PRO A 281 18.89 -11.67 15.56
CA PRO A 281 19.61 -10.47 16.00
C PRO A 281 21.07 -10.44 15.54
N THR A 282 21.58 -11.54 14.98
CA THR A 282 22.92 -11.65 14.41
C THR A 282 22.94 -11.55 12.88
N LEU A 283 21.78 -11.35 12.24
CA LEU A 283 21.66 -11.23 10.79
C LEU A 283 22.43 -10.01 10.27
N SER A 284 23.41 -10.26 9.40
CA SER A 284 24.09 -9.24 8.62
C SER A 284 23.66 -9.29 7.16
N PHE A 285 23.67 -8.16 6.47
CA PHE A 285 23.39 -8.07 5.04
C PHE A 285 24.67 -7.92 4.24
N ASP A 286 24.69 -8.51 3.04
CA ASP A 286 25.82 -8.41 2.12
C ASP A 286 25.77 -7.10 1.33
N ALA A 287 24.55 -6.59 1.03
CA ALA A 287 24.35 -5.27 0.45
C ALA A 287 22.99 -4.69 0.86
N VAL A 288 22.89 -3.36 0.89
CA VAL A 288 21.63 -2.63 1.12
C VAL A 288 21.56 -1.44 0.18
N THR A 289 20.43 -1.24 -0.48
CA THR A 289 20.24 -0.08 -1.34
C THR A 289 18.78 0.29 -1.50
N GLY A 290 18.51 1.53 -1.94
CA GLY A 290 17.19 1.92 -2.39
C GLY A 290 16.87 1.32 -3.76
N MET A 291 15.59 1.20 -4.08
CA MET A 291 15.07 0.92 -5.41
C MET A 291 13.73 1.65 -5.54
N GLN A 292 13.73 2.81 -6.20
CA GLN A 292 12.57 3.71 -6.26
C GLN A 292 12.12 4.15 -4.85
N GLN A 293 11.05 3.54 -4.32
CA GLN A 293 10.48 3.77 -2.99
C GLN A 293 10.74 2.62 -2.02
N GLU A 294 11.44 1.55 -2.45
CA GLU A 294 11.78 0.39 -1.62
C GLU A 294 13.20 0.49 -1.07
N LEU A 295 13.40 -0.03 0.13
CA LEU A 295 14.69 -0.47 0.63
C LEU A 295 14.86 -1.96 0.34
N VAL A 296 16.00 -2.30 -0.25
CA VAL A 296 16.29 -3.65 -0.71
C VAL A 296 17.53 -4.14 0.01
N PHE A 297 17.38 -5.26 0.72
CA PHE A 297 18.45 -5.91 1.47
C PHE A 297 18.83 -7.22 0.80
N PHE A 298 20.12 -7.50 0.72
CA PHE A 298 20.66 -8.69 0.07
C PHE A 298 21.40 -9.53 1.11
N LYS A 299 21.11 -10.83 1.15
CA LYS A 299 21.87 -11.80 1.96
C LYS A 299 21.92 -13.15 1.26
N ASN A 300 23.12 -13.61 0.94
CA ASN A 300 23.37 -14.77 0.11
C ASN A 300 22.50 -14.66 -1.16
N ARG A 301 21.67 -15.68 -1.40
CA ARG A 301 20.71 -15.76 -2.52
C ARG A 301 19.39 -15.05 -2.31
N PHE A 302 19.17 -14.47 -1.13
CA PHE A 302 17.90 -13.87 -0.74
C PHE A 302 17.93 -12.36 -0.89
N ILE A 303 16.77 -11.83 -1.24
CA ILE A 303 16.48 -10.41 -1.29
C ILE A 303 15.26 -10.14 -0.42
N TRP A 304 15.35 -9.13 0.45
CA TRP A 304 14.23 -8.57 1.18
C TRP A 304 13.89 -7.23 0.58
N ARG A 305 12.62 -7.05 0.26
CA ARG A 305 12.08 -5.79 -0.23
C ARG A 305 11.22 -5.19 0.86
N VAL A 306 11.66 -4.04 1.34
CA VAL A 306 11.00 -3.25 2.38
C VAL A 306 10.44 -2.02 1.69
N HIS A 307 9.15 -2.01 1.43
CA HIS A 307 8.46 -0.80 0.97
C HIS A 307 7.76 -0.16 2.17
N PRO A 308 7.74 1.18 2.29
CA PRO A 308 7.04 1.90 3.36
C PRO A 308 5.55 1.54 3.51
N SER A 309 4.91 1.12 2.41
CA SER A 309 3.49 0.71 2.37
C SER A 309 3.25 -0.81 2.40
N PHE A 310 4.28 -1.67 2.40
CA PHE A 310 4.07 -3.12 2.43
C PHE A 310 3.92 -3.64 3.86
N GLU A 311 2.82 -4.37 4.13
CA GLU A 311 2.58 -5.07 5.41
C GLU A 311 3.72 -6.04 5.77
N GLN A 312 4.29 -6.76 4.80
CA GLN A 312 5.32 -7.77 5.04
C GLN A 312 6.58 -7.47 4.22
N ILE A 313 7.73 -7.70 4.83
CA ILE A 313 9.00 -7.67 4.10
C ILE A 313 9.01 -8.85 3.14
N GLY A 314 8.78 -8.57 1.86
CA GLY A 314 8.76 -9.60 0.82
C GLY A 314 10.15 -10.21 0.70
N ILE A 315 10.26 -11.51 0.96
CA ILE A 315 11.50 -12.27 0.76
C ILE A 315 11.39 -13.09 -0.51
N THR A 316 12.38 -12.99 -1.38
CA THR A 316 12.48 -13.86 -2.55
C THR A 316 13.94 -14.14 -2.87
N LEU A 317 14.21 -14.80 -3.99
CA LEU A 317 15.57 -15.02 -4.47
C LEU A 317 16.00 -13.90 -5.42
N ILE A 318 17.27 -13.50 -5.36
CA ILE A 318 17.87 -12.54 -6.30
C ILE A 318 17.63 -12.98 -7.75
N THR A 319 17.83 -14.27 -8.03
CA THR A 319 17.65 -14.86 -9.37
C THR A 319 16.19 -14.92 -9.83
N SER A 320 15.21 -14.73 -8.93
CA SER A 320 13.79 -14.61 -9.32
C SER A 320 13.52 -13.28 -10.02
N LEU A 321 14.20 -12.21 -9.61
CA LEU A 321 14.06 -10.88 -10.21
C LEU A 321 15.06 -10.67 -11.35
N TRP A 322 16.28 -11.21 -11.19
CA TRP A 322 17.38 -11.02 -12.12
C TRP A 322 18.11 -12.35 -12.35
N PRO A 323 17.66 -13.17 -13.31
CA PRO A 323 18.26 -14.49 -13.58
C PRO A 323 19.73 -14.46 -14.04
N GLU A 324 20.17 -13.31 -14.55
CA GLU A 324 21.48 -13.09 -15.19
C GLU A 324 22.55 -12.50 -14.26
N ILE A 325 22.21 -12.15 -13.01
CA ILE A 325 23.18 -11.69 -12.01
C ILE A 325 23.51 -12.80 -10.99
N PRO A 326 24.68 -12.72 -10.31
CA PRO A 326 25.06 -13.68 -9.28
C PRO A 326 24.04 -13.77 -8.15
N SER A 327 23.91 -14.96 -7.58
CA SER A 327 23.04 -15.23 -6.43
C SER A 327 23.65 -14.80 -5.10
N ASP A 328 24.73 -14.02 -5.09
CA ASP A 328 25.34 -13.43 -3.90
C ASP A 328 26.14 -12.20 -4.36
N LEU A 329 25.95 -11.09 -3.67
CA LEU A 329 26.47 -9.78 -4.06
C LEU A 329 27.39 -9.24 -2.98
N ASP A 330 28.40 -8.47 -3.36
CA ASP A 330 29.31 -7.82 -2.41
C ASP A 330 28.87 -6.37 -2.13
N ALA A 331 28.26 -5.69 -3.10
CA ALA A 331 27.70 -4.35 -2.94
C ALA A 331 26.62 -4.07 -3.99
N ALA A 332 25.74 -3.10 -3.72
CA ALA A 332 24.77 -2.60 -4.68
C ALA A 332 24.44 -1.13 -4.42
N TYR A 333 24.12 -0.36 -5.47
CA TYR A 333 23.52 0.97 -5.29
C TYR A 333 22.55 1.36 -6.42
N GLU A 334 21.56 2.19 -6.09
CA GLU A 334 20.68 2.87 -7.05
C GLU A 334 21.33 4.13 -7.62
N ASN A 335 21.43 4.20 -8.95
CA ASN A 335 21.78 5.39 -9.67
C ASN A 335 20.51 6.11 -10.14
N THR A 336 19.99 7.02 -9.31
CA THR A 336 18.75 7.74 -9.61
C THR A 336 18.82 8.60 -10.86
N ASN A 337 20.00 9.09 -11.25
CA ASN A 337 20.17 9.88 -12.47
C ASN A 337 19.91 9.06 -13.75
N GLN A 338 20.26 7.78 -13.74
CA GLN A 338 20.11 6.89 -14.90
C GLN A 338 18.94 5.92 -14.76
N ASN A 339 18.21 6.00 -13.65
CA ASN A 339 17.13 5.07 -13.28
C ASN A 339 17.58 3.60 -13.46
N SER A 340 18.75 3.29 -12.90
CA SER A 340 19.40 1.98 -12.99
C SER A 340 20.00 1.55 -11.65
N MET A 341 20.10 0.24 -11.46
CA MET A 341 20.77 -0.40 -10.33
C MET A 341 22.13 -0.91 -10.77
N LEU A 342 23.14 -0.75 -9.92
CA LEU A 342 24.44 -1.38 -10.11
C LEU A 342 24.65 -2.45 -9.04
N PHE A 343 25.02 -3.64 -9.48
CA PHE A 343 25.33 -4.79 -8.63
C PHE A 343 26.80 -5.17 -8.78
N PHE A 344 27.50 -5.45 -7.68
CA PHE A 344 28.93 -5.72 -7.66
C PHE A 344 29.19 -7.12 -7.10
N LYS A 345 30.08 -7.87 -7.76
CA LYS A 345 30.57 -9.17 -7.28
C LYS A 345 32.00 -9.41 -7.76
N GLY A 346 32.92 -9.55 -6.83
CA GLY A 346 34.35 -9.62 -7.09
C GLY A 346 34.81 -8.43 -7.93
N SER A 347 35.53 -8.72 -9.02
CA SER A 347 36.04 -7.68 -9.93
C SER A 347 35.05 -7.27 -11.02
N GLN A 348 33.79 -7.70 -10.92
CA GLN A 348 32.76 -7.46 -11.92
C GLN A 348 31.58 -6.67 -11.36
N TYR A 349 30.91 -5.94 -12.26
CA TYR A 349 29.65 -5.28 -11.97
C TYR A 349 28.65 -5.43 -13.11
N TRP A 350 27.37 -5.39 -12.75
CA TRP A 350 26.23 -5.44 -13.67
C TRP A 350 25.42 -4.17 -13.50
N GLU A 351 24.93 -3.62 -14.59
CA GLU A 351 23.95 -2.54 -14.55
C GLU A 351 22.60 -3.05 -15.04
N VAL A 352 21.57 -2.81 -14.24
CA VAL A 352 20.21 -3.30 -14.45
C VAL A 352 19.25 -2.12 -14.56
N SER A 353 18.37 -2.14 -15.56
CA SER A 353 17.28 -1.17 -15.68
C SER A 353 16.01 -1.90 -16.10
N SER A 354 14.87 -1.53 -15.49
CA SER A 354 13.58 -2.19 -15.75
C SER A 354 13.63 -3.72 -15.62
N LEU A 355 14.29 -4.22 -14.57
CA LEU A 355 14.52 -5.65 -14.28
C LEU A 355 15.34 -6.44 -15.32
N LYS A 356 15.98 -5.77 -16.29
CA LYS A 356 16.86 -6.41 -17.28
C LYS A 356 18.29 -5.94 -17.14
N VAL A 357 19.24 -6.87 -17.23
CA VAL A 357 20.67 -6.54 -17.35
C VAL A 357 20.87 -5.81 -18.68
N LYS A 358 21.54 -4.66 -18.64
CA LYS A 358 21.84 -3.90 -19.85
C LYS A 358 22.80 -4.69 -20.76
N HIS A 359 22.70 -4.47 -22.06
CA HIS A 359 23.58 -5.11 -23.03
C HIS A 359 25.06 -4.74 -22.79
N GLY A 360 25.94 -5.73 -22.80
CA GLY A 360 27.39 -5.54 -22.60
C GLY A 360 27.87 -5.58 -21.15
N TYR A 361 27.07 -6.17 -20.26
CA TYR A 361 27.44 -6.51 -18.87
C TYR A 361 27.54 -8.05 -18.70
N PRO A 362 28.32 -8.56 -17.73
CA PRO A 362 29.11 -7.84 -16.74
C PRO A 362 30.32 -7.09 -17.30
N ARG A 363 30.73 -6.03 -16.59
CA ARG A 363 31.94 -5.23 -16.87
C ARG A 363 32.89 -5.25 -15.68
N ASN A 364 34.13 -4.79 -15.88
CA ASN A 364 35.15 -4.82 -14.83
C ASN A 364 35.11 -3.56 -13.96
N ILE A 365 35.28 -3.70 -12.64
CA ILE A 365 35.30 -2.56 -11.71
C ILE A 365 36.46 -1.58 -11.96
N SER A 366 37.48 -1.96 -12.74
CA SER A 366 38.55 -1.05 -13.19
C SER A 366 38.01 0.15 -13.99
N GLU A 367 36.81 0.07 -14.56
CA GLU A 367 36.12 1.21 -15.18
C GLU A 367 35.76 2.33 -14.20
N PHE A 368 35.78 2.05 -12.89
CA PHE A 368 35.66 3.04 -11.82
C PHE A 368 36.99 3.72 -11.47
N ALA A 369 38.07 3.42 -12.21
CA ALA A 369 39.42 3.92 -12.01
C ALA A 369 40.05 3.54 -10.65
N PHE A 370 39.59 2.44 -10.05
CA PHE A 370 40.26 1.85 -8.90
C PHE A 370 41.65 1.31 -9.28
N PRO A 371 42.63 1.36 -8.35
CA PRO A 371 43.92 0.68 -8.54
C PRO A 371 43.72 -0.82 -8.83
N SER A 372 44.65 -1.44 -9.57
CA SER A 372 44.61 -2.87 -9.90
C SER A 372 44.70 -3.81 -8.68
N THR A 373 45.03 -3.26 -7.50
CA THR A 373 45.00 -3.96 -6.22
C THR A 373 43.59 -4.18 -5.68
N VAL A 374 42.60 -3.37 -6.09
CA VAL A 374 41.20 -3.52 -5.70
C VAL A 374 40.59 -4.68 -6.46
N ARG A 375 40.11 -5.70 -5.74
CA ARG A 375 39.55 -6.93 -6.31
C ARG A 375 38.05 -7.09 -6.07
N SER A 376 37.48 -6.34 -5.13
CA SER A 376 36.07 -6.32 -4.76
C SER A 376 35.72 -5.00 -4.10
N ILE A 377 34.41 -4.74 -3.96
CA ILE A 377 33.84 -3.58 -3.27
C ILE A 377 32.99 -4.12 -2.14
N ASP A 378 33.21 -3.64 -0.91
CA ASP A 378 32.53 -4.17 0.29
C ASP A 378 31.19 -3.46 0.58
N ALA A 379 31.07 -2.19 0.19
CA ALA A 379 29.79 -1.48 0.18
C ALA A 379 29.84 -0.31 -0.79
N ALA A 380 28.67 0.15 -1.24
CA ALA A 380 28.53 1.35 -2.06
C ALA A 380 27.34 2.18 -1.57
N LEU A 381 27.51 3.49 -1.47
CA LEU A 381 26.48 4.43 -1.06
C LEU A 381 26.38 5.57 -2.06
N TYR A 382 25.17 5.82 -2.56
CA TYR A 382 24.90 6.91 -3.49
C TYR A 382 24.14 8.04 -2.81
N PHE A 383 24.70 9.24 -2.84
CA PHE A 383 24.09 10.44 -2.28
C PHE A 383 23.29 11.17 -3.35
N ARG A 384 21.96 11.22 -3.19
CA ARG A 384 21.04 11.87 -4.14
C ARG A 384 21.32 13.38 -4.27
N GLU A 385 21.54 14.05 -3.15
CA GLU A 385 21.77 15.52 -3.09
C GLU A 385 23.06 15.94 -3.80
N THR A 386 24.16 15.24 -3.51
CA THR A 386 25.49 15.61 -4.01
C THR A 386 25.87 14.91 -5.30
N ARG A 387 25.09 13.89 -5.70
CA ARG A 387 25.35 12.99 -6.84
C ARG A 387 26.71 12.28 -6.76
N LEU A 388 27.21 12.09 -5.55
CA LEU A 388 28.45 11.38 -5.27
C LEU A 388 28.17 9.93 -4.94
N THR A 389 29.08 9.05 -5.33
CA THR A 389 29.07 7.65 -4.89
C THR A 389 30.30 7.42 -4.02
N ASP A 390 30.08 6.94 -2.80
CA ASP A 390 31.13 6.47 -1.91
C ASP A 390 31.22 4.95 -1.99
N PHE A 391 32.42 4.43 -2.20
CA PHE A 391 32.74 3.01 -2.22
C PHE A 391 33.61 2.66 -1.02
N PHE A 392 33.24 1.63 -0.30
CA PHE A 392 33.96 1.15 0.88
C PHE A 392 34.74 -0.10 0.49
N ILE A 393 36.04 -0.08 0.74
CA ILE A 393 36.98 -1.15 0.37
C ILE A 393 37.97 -1.32 1.52
N GLY A 394 37.85 -2.41 2.28
CA GLY A 394 38.55 -2.61 3.55
C GLY A 394 38.22 -1.51 4.55
N GLY A 395 39.26 -0.87 5.07
CA GLY A 395 39.14 0.30 5.96
C GLY A 395 39.10 1.65 5.23
N GLU A 396 39.07 1.66 3.90
CA GLU A 396 39.17 2.88 3.09
C GLU A 396 37.83 3.24 2.44
N CYS A 397 37.57 4.54 2.34
CA CYS A 397 36.41 5.10 1.65
C CYS A 397 36.85 5.89 0.42
N TRP A 398 36.33 5.50 -0.74
CA TRP A 398 36.67 6.05 -2.05
C TRP A 398 35.48 6.79 -2.63
N ARG A 399 35.61 8.11 -2.77
CA ARG A 399 34.53 8.98 -3.25
C ARG A 399 34.67 9.28 -4.74
N ARG A 400 33.63 9.01 -5.52
CA ARG A 400 33.55 9.30 -6.95
C ARG A 400 32.47 10.34 -7.23
N SER A 401 32.84 11.38 -7.98
CA SER A 401 31.87 12.29 -8.58
C SER A 401 31.47 11.77 -9.96
N ASN A 402 30.17 11.68 -10.21
CA ASN A 402 29.62 11.38 -11.53
C ASN A 402 29.54 12.63 -12.43
N MET A 403 29.99 13.80 -11.96
CA MET A 403 30.09 14.99 -12.80
C MET A 403 31.34 14.92 -13.68
N LYS A 404 31.15 14.95 -15.01
CA LYS A 404 32.21 15.40 -15.91
C LYS A 404 32.51 16.86 -15.58
N SER A 405 33.61 17.08 -14.85
CA SER A 405 34.34 18.33 -14.59
C SER A 405 33.52 19.62 -14.63
N TYR A 406 33.34 20.31 -13.51
CA TYR A 406 33.64 21.74 -13.28
C TYR A 406 33.43 22.03 -11.78
N TYR A 407 34.17 22.98 -11.21
CA TYR A 407 34.25 23.36 -9.79
C TYR A 407 35.33 22.65 -8.93
N LYS A 408 36.59 22.83 -9.34
CA LYS A 408 37.60 23.25 -8.35
C LYS A 408 37.23 24.66 -7.89
N LEU A 409 37.43 24.96 -6.60
CA LEU A 409 37.26 26.27 -5.94
C LEU A 409 35.86 26.51 -5.37
N CYS A 410 35.56 26.01 -4.15
CA CYS A 410 34.68 26.74 -3.21
C CYS A 410 34.53 26.18 -1.78
N VAL A 411 35.05 25.00 -1.39
CA VAL A 411 34.82 24.52 -0.01
C VAL A 411 36.13 24.17 0.69
N LEU A 412 36.89 25.22 1.02
CA LEU A 412 37.96 25.21 2.04
C LEU A 412 37.60 26.11 3.24
N ILE A 413 36.37 26.62 3.31
CA ILE A 413 35.93 27.52 4.38
C ILE A 413 34.47 27.17 4.73
N ALA A 414 34.28 26.15 5.58
CA ALA A 414 33.16 26.01 6.50
C ALA A 414 33.26 24.67 7.26
N LEU A 415 34.38 24.46 7.94
CA LEU A 415 34.41 23.64 9.14
C LEU A 415 34.59 24.59 10.33
N VAL A 416 33.98 24.25 11.46
CA VAL A 416 33.90 24.96 12.75
C VAL A 416 32.64 25.83 12.93
N VAL A 417 31.53 25.20 13.35
CA VAL A 417 30.89 25.46 14.66
C VAL A 417 30.24 24.16 15.13
N SER A 418 30.79 23.58 16.19
CA SER A 418 30.16 22.58 17.04
C SER A 418 29.24 23.30 18.05
N GLY A 419 27.97 22.90 18.11
CA GLY A 419 26.98 23.40 19.05
C GLY A 419 25.96 22.30 19.36
N TYR A 420 25.79 22.03 20.64
CA TYR A 420 25.07 20.91 21.24
C TYR A 420 23.56 20.87 20.91
N THR A 421 23.05 19.70 20.54
CA THR A 421 21.68 19.26 20.86
C THR A 421 21.67 17.74 21.04
N SER A 422 21.33 17.26 22.24
CA SER A 422 21.01 15.84 22.45
C SER A 422 19.68 15.50 21.75
N PRO A 423 19.53 14.32 21.11
CA PRO A 423 18.24 13.88 20.64
C PRO A 423 17.36 13.51 21.85
N ILE A 424 16.15 14.06 21.86
CA ILE A 424 15.06 13.58 22.72
C ILE A 424 14.75 12.15 22.25
N ALA A 425 14.79 11.19 23.17
CA ALA A 425 14.36 9.84 22.89
C ALA A 425 12.87 9.85 22.51
N PRO A 426 12.44 9.12 21.45
CA PRO A 426 11.01 8.88 21.23
C PRO A 426 10.41 8.18 22.46
N PRO A 427 9.11 8.39 22.76
CA PRO A 427 8.46 7.71 23.87
C PRO A 427 8.52 6.19 23.68
N ALA A 428 8.54 5.46 24.79
CA ALA A 428 8.76 4.02 24.82
C ALA A 428 7.69 3.26 24.02
N ASP A 429 8.11 2.21 23.31
CA ASP A 429 7.28 1.33 22.47
C ASP A 429 6.06 0.74 23.21
N GLU A 430 6.17 0.65 24.55
CA GLU A 430 5.16 0.09 25.47
C GLU A 430 3.88 0.94 25.55
N ASP A 431 3.96 2.27 25.35
CA ASP A 431 2.79 3.16 25.38
C ASP A 431 1.93 3.03 24.11
N ARG A 432 2.55 2.73 22.97
CA ARG A 432 1.87 2.66 21.65
C ARG A 432 0.96 1.45 21.55
N GLU A 433 1.47 0.28 21.94
CA GLU A 433 0.68 -0.96 21.92
C GLU A 433 -0.51 -0.88 22.86
N ASN A 434 -0.34 -0.26 24.04
CA ASN A 434 -1.42 -0.09 25.02
C ASN A 434 -2.56 0.79 24.47
N ILE A 435 -2.24 1.91 23.81
CA ILE A 435 -3.25 2.76 23.13
C ILE A 435 -4.05 1.93 22.12
N ALA A 436 -3.36 1.20 21.24
CA ALA A 436 -4.00 0.41 20.21
C ALA A 436 -4.85 -0.73 20.78
N GLU A 437 -4.36 -1.43 21.81
CA GLU A 437 -5.11 -2.51 22.44
C GLU A 437 -6.38 -2.00 23.13
N ASN A 438 -6.31 -0.89 23.86
CA ASN A 438 -7.47 -0.29 24.50
C ASN A 438 -8.50 0.17 23.47
N TYR A 439 -8.03 0.83 22.40
CA TYR A 439 -8.86 1.29 21.29
C TYR A 439 -9.62 0.13 20.64
N LEU A 440 -8.90 -0.93 20.24
CA LEU A 440 -9.48 -2.09 19.56
C LEU A 440 -10.33 -2.96 20.49
N ASN A 441 -10.00 -3.02 21.78
CA ASN A 441 -10.83 -3.69 22.79
C ASN A 441 -12.20 -3.03 22.89
N ARG A 442 -12.22 -1.71 23.00
CA ARG A 442 -13.46 -0.95 23.22
C ARG A 442 -14.30 -0.84 21.96
N LEU A 443 -13.68 -0.58 20.81
CA LEU A 443 -14.41 -0.17 19.59
C LEU A 443 -14.51 -1.26 18.52
N TYR A 444 -13.66 -2.29 18.59
CA TYR A 444 -13.59 -3.36 17.59
C TYR A 444 -13.73 -4.76 18.22
N GLY A 445 -14.01 -4.86 19.52
CA GLY A 445 -14.26 -6.14 20.19
C GLY A 445 -13.04 -7.07 20.22
N LEU A 446 -11.84 -6.52 20.44
CA LEU A 446 -10.65 -7.33 20.78
C LEU A 446 -10.86 -7.99 22.16
N PRO A 447 -10.72 -9.32 22.33
CA PRO A 447 -10.96 -9.98 23.62
C PRO A 447 -9.97 -9.54 24.73
N LYS A 448 -10.45 -9.39 25.98
CA LYS A 448 -9.59 -9.14 27.15
C LYS A 448 -8.74 -10.38 27.49
N GLN A 449 -7.52 -10.14 27.95
CA GLN A 449 -6.44 -11.11 28.14
C GLN A 449 -6.83 -12.34 29.01
N THR A 450 -6.55 -13.56 28.53
CA THR A 450 -6.45 -14.79 29.35
C THR A 450 -5.10 -15.45 29.08
N SER A 451 -4.42 -15.91 30.12
CA SER A 451 -2.96 -16.14 30.21
C SER A 451 -2.37 -17.34 29.42
N SER A 452 -2.77 -17.58 28.17
CA SER A 452 -2.08 -18.54 27.30
C SER A 452 -2.18 -18.14 25.82
N ASP A 453 -1.03 -18.10 25.16
CA ASP A 453 -0.76 -17.97 23.71
C ASP A 453 -0.66 -16.55 23.11
N THR A 454 0.56 -16.01 23.10
CA THR A 454 0.97 -14.74 22.48
C THR A 454 0.69 -14.70 20.96
N GLU A 455 0.80 -15.82 20.24
CA GLU A 455 0.55 -15.87 18.79
C GLU A 455 -0.92 -15.59 18.44
N ARG A 456 -1.86 -16.14 19.22
CA ARG A 456 -3.30 -15.98 18.97
C ARG A 456 -3.78 -14.53 19.22
N ARG A 457 -3.12 -13.82 20.14
CA ARG A 457 -3.36 -12.39 20.40
C ARG A 457 -2.87 -11.50 19.25
N SER A 458 -1.68 -11.77 18.72
CA SER A 458 -1.14 -11.02 17.58
C SER A 458 -2.05 -11.13 16.35
N SER A 459 -2.59 -12.33 16.08
CA SER A 459 -3.56 -12.53 14.99
C SER A 459 -4.89 -11.79 15.22
N ALA A 460 -5.42 -11.75 16.46
CA ALA A 460 -6.65 -11.04 16.78
C ALA A 460 -6.49 -9.51 16.69
N MET A 461 -5.38 -8.98 17.22
CA MET A 461 -5.06 -7.54 17.14
C MET A 461 -4.89 -7.10 15.69
N SER A 462 -4.18 -7.88 14.88
CA SER A 462 -4.01 -7.59 13.46
C SER A 462 -5.34 -7.56 12.70
N LEU A 463 -6.25 -8.50 12.98
CA LEU A 463 -7.58 -8.49 12.38
C LEU A 463 -8.38 -7.23 12.73
N ARG A 464 -8.39 -6.83 14.01
CA ARG A 464 -9.10 -5.61 14.44
C ARG A 464 -8.47 -4.34 13.87
N LEU A 465 -7.15 -4.30 13.71
CA LEU A 465 -6.45 -3.22 13.02
C LEU A 465 -6.88 -3.11 11.56
N LYS A 466 -7.05 -4.24 10.85
CA LYS A 466 -7.53 -4.23 9.45
C LYS A 466 -8.94 -3.65 9.35
N GLU A 467 -9.84 -4.08 10.24
CA GLU A 467 -11.21 -3.55 10.29
C GLU A 467 -11.22 -2.04 10.56
N MET A 468 -10.38 -1.57 11.48
CA MET A 468 -10.25 -0.16 11.82
C MET A 468 -9.68 0.66 10.65
N GLN A 469 -8.56 0.23 10.09
CA GLN A 469 -7.94 0.92 8.95
C GLN A 469 -8.90 0.99 7.76
N GLN A 470 -9.64 -0.10 7.49
CA GLN A 470 -10.65 -0.12 6.43
C GLN A 470 -11.79 0.86 6.71
N PHE A 471 -12.24 0.98 7.97
CA PHE A 471 -13.29 1.93 8.35
C PHE A 471 -12.86 3.37 8.07
N PHE A 472 -11.65 3.73 8.48
CA PHE A 472 -11.09 5.09 8.35
C PHE A 472 -10.50 5.40 6.97
N GLY A 473 -10.60 4.47 6.01
CA GLY A 473 -10.04 4.64 4.67
C GLY A 473 -8.51 4.74 4.65
N LEU A 474 -7.84 4.23 5.69
CA LEU A 474 -6.40 4.13 5.77
C LEU A 474 -5.91 2.96 4.91
N THR A 475 -4.61 2.96 4.61
CA THR A 475 -3.97 1.77 4.07
C THR A 475 -4.16 0.59 5.05
N VAL A 476 -4.93 -0.41 4.62
CA VAL A 476 -5.28 -1.58 5.43
C VAL A 476 -4.04 -2.47 5.55
N THR A 477 -3.32 -2.33 6.67
CA THR A 477 -2.05 -3.02 6.95
C THR A 477 -2.12 -4.07 8.08
N GLY A 478 -3.18 -4.06 8.89
CA GLY A 478 -3.28 -4.88 10.10
C GLY A 478 -2.15 -4.65 11.11
N LYS A 479 -1.42 -3.54 10.98
CA LYS A 479 -0.27 -3.16 11.79
C LYS A 479 -0.48 -1.77 12.37
N LEU A 480 0.03 -1.57 13.58
CA LEU A 480 0.05 -0.25 14.21
C LEU A 480 1.17 0.59 13.59
N ASN A 481 0.88 1.27 12.47
CA ASN A 481 1.76 2.26 11.87
C ASN A 481 1.50 3.66 12.46
N GLU A 482 2.34 4.63 12.15
CA GLU A 482 2.22 5.99 12.71
C GLU A 482 0.87 6.61 12.39
N GLU A 483 0.41 6.51 11.14
CA GLU A 483 -0.87 7.05 10.70
C GLU A 483 -2.07 6.43 11.44
N THR A 484 -2.07 5.12 11.63
CA THR A 484 -3.12 4.41 12.39
C THR A 484 -3.14 4.87 13.83
N LEU A 485 -1.95 5.00 14.44
CA LEU A 485 -1.82 5.47 15.81
C LEU A 485 -2.28 6.92 15.95
N GLU A 486 -1.96 7.78 14.99
CA GLU A 486 -2.42 9.17 14.97
C GLU A 486 -3.94 9.26 14.87
N VAL A 487 -4.60 8.42 14.06
CA VAL A 487 -6.08 8.35 14.05
C VAL A 487 -6.62 7.84 15.38
N MET A 488 -6.01 6.81 15.99
CA MET A 488 -6.44 6.27 17.29
C MET A 488 -6.32 7.26 18.45
N LYS A 489 -5.41 8.24 18.35
CA LYS A 489 -5.24 9.31 19.34
C LYS A 489 -6.26 10.44 19.19
N LYS A 490 -6.97 10.54 18.06
CA LYS A 490 -7.95 11.62 17.85
C LYS A 490 -9.18 11.38 18.71
N SER A 491 -9.62 12.43 19.38
CA SER A 491 -10.85 12.38 20.17
C SER A 491 -12.06 12.08 19.28
N ARG A 492 -12.99 11.28 19.80
CA ARG A 492 -14.03 10.62 19.00
C ARG A 492 -15.24 10.22 19.85
N CYS A 493 -16.29 9.75 19.19
CA CYS A 493 -17.43 9.08 19.81
C CYS A 493 -17.04 7.71 20.40
N GLY A 494 -17.57 7.35 21.57
CA GLY A 494 -17.32 6.09 22.28
C GLY A 494 -18.04 4.86 21.72
N VAL A 495 -18.94 5.04 20.73
CA VAL A 495 -19.69 3.94 20.10
C VAL A 495 -18.77 3.08 19.19
N PRO A 496 -18.88 1.74 19.19
CA PRO A 496 -18.12 0.86 18.29
C PRO A 496 -18.37 1.12 16.79
N ASP A 497 -17.34 1.02 15.96
CA ASP A 497 -17.40 1.36 14.52
C ASP A 497 -17.97 0.25 13.61
N ILE A 498 -17.84 -1.01 14.03
CA ILE A 498 -18.14 -2.19 13.19
C ILE A 498 -19.09 -3.20 13.85
N ALA A 499 -19.34 -3.06 15.14
CA ALA A 499 -20.06 -4.04 15.95
C ALA A 499 -21.42 -3.50 16.37
N ALA A 500 -22.15 -2.93 15.40
CA ALA A 500 -23.44 -2.32 15.62
C ALA A 500 -24.38 -3.25 16.38
N TYR A 501 -24.63 -2.87 17.63
CA TYR A 501 -25.73 -3.34 18.47
C TYR A 501 -25.84 -4.86 18.64
N SER A 502 -24.73 -5.60 18.64
CA SER A 502 -24.73 -7.06 18.82
C SER A 502 -25.30 -7.53 20.18
N THR A 503 -25.43 -6.63 21.15
CA THR A 503 -26.04 -6.84 22.46
C THR A 503 -27.56 -6.68 22.47
N PHE A 504 -28.12 -6.02 21.47
CA PHE A 504 -29.55 -5.80 21.30
C PHE A 504 -30.02 -6.57 20.05
N ALA A 505 -31.29 -6.93 19.94
CA ALA A 505 -31.82 -7.60 18.76
C ALA A 505 -33.01 -6.80 18.24
N GLY A 506 -32.94 -6.25 17.01
CA GLY A 506 -34.09 -5.54 16.44
C GLY A 506 -33.81 -4.59 15.29
N ASP A 507 -34.88 -3.91 14.88
CA ASP A 507 -34.90 -2.77 13.96
C ASP A 507 -34.74 -1.49 14.81
N TYR A 508 -33.55 -0.87 14.78
CA TYR A 508 -33.14 0.24 15.67
C TYR A 508 -33.73 1.57 15.22
N LYS A 509 -35.05 1.65 15.23
CA LYS A 509 -35.81 2.81 14.79
C LYS A 509 -36.97 3.09 15.75
N TRP A 510 -37.18 4.35 16.08
CA TRP A 510 -38.37 4.76 16.81
C TRP A 510 -39.65 4.52 16.00
N LYS A 511 -40.64 3.91 16.64
CA LYS A 511 -41.96 3.64 16.02
C LYS A 511 -42.87 4.87 15.96
N LYS A 512 -42.44 5.98 16.58
CA LYS A 512 -43.16 7.26 16.65
C LYS A 512 -42.24 8.39 16.19
N HIS A 513 -42.83 9.51 15.76
CA HIS A 513 -42.08 10.69 15.33
C HIS A 513 -41.98 11.77 16.41
N ASP A 514 -42.94 11.82 17.34
CA ASP A 514 -42.88 12.72 18.49
C ASP A 514 -42.07 12.06 19.62
N LEU A 515 -40.82 12.49 19.75
CA LEU A 515 -39.87 12.01 20.75
C LEU A 515 -39.74 13.04 21.87
N THR A 516 -39.55 12.54 23.09
CA THR A 516 -39.30 13.36 24.27
C THR A 516 -37.85 13.26 24.68
N TYR A 517 -37.28 14.35 25.17
CA TYR A 517 -35.93 14.35 25.74
C TYR A 517 -35.88 15.03 27.10
N ARG A 518 -34.92 14.63 27.94
CA ARG A 518 -34.71 15.20 29.26
C ARG A 518 -33.22 15.30 29.57
N ILE A 519 -32.80 16.49 29.99
CA ILE A 519 -31.46 16.74 30.54
C ILE A 519 -31.52 16.46 32.04
N GLU A 520 -30.75 15.48 32.50
CA GLU A 520 -30.75 15.02 33.90
C GLU A 520 -29.88 15.87 34.80
N ASN A 521 -28.70 16.25 34.31
CA ASN A 521 -27.74 17.13 34.95
C ASN A 521 -27.01 17.97 33.90
N TYR A 522 -26.13 18.85 34.36
CA TYR A 522 -25.44 19.83 33.52
C TYR A 522 -23.95 19.83 33.84
N THR A 523 -23.13 19.95 32.79
CA THR A 523 -21.70 20.21 32.93
C THR A 523 -21.43 21.55 33.63
N PRO A 524 -20.40 21.66 34.48
CA PRO A 524 -20.03 22.92 35.12
C PRO A 524 -19.35 23.92 34.16
N ASP A 525 -18.92 23.50 32.97
CA ASP A 525 -18.15 24.32 32.03
C ASP A 525 -18.98 25.39 31.32
N MET A 526 -20.29 25.17 31.26
CA MET A 526 -21.23 25.99 30.50
C MET A 526 -22.42 26.37 31.37
N SER A 527 -23.02 27.54 31.12
CA SER A 527 -24.27 27.87 31.78
C SER A 527 -25.40 26.94 31.33
N VAL A 528 -26.39 26.73 32.20
CA VAL A 528 -27.59 25.93 31.90
C VAL A 528 -28.25 26.35 30.57
N ALA A 529 -28.28 27.66 30.29
CA ALA A 529 -28.86 28.19 29.06
C ALA A 529 -28.04 27.82 27.80
N GLU A 530 -26.71 27.80 27.90
CA GLU A 530 -25.83 27.42 26.79
C GLU A 530 -25.88 25.92 26.50
N VAL A 531 -25.98 25.08 27.54
CA VAL A 531 -26.22 23.65 27.39
C VAL A 531 -27.59 23.42 26.75
N ASP A 532 -28.64 24.07 27.27
CA ASP A 532 -30.00 23.97 26.73
C ASP A 532 -30.07 24.37 25.25
N ASP A 533 -29.40 25.46 24.86
CA ASP A 533 -29.33 25.90 23.46
C ASP A 533 -28.57 24.90 22.58
N SER A 534 -27.44 24.38 23.07
CA SER A 534 -26.62 23.38 22.35
C SER A 534 -27.41 22.10 22.06
N ILE A 535 -28.04 21.53 23.10
CA ILE A 535 -28.86 20.31 22.99
C ILE A 535 -30.07 20.53 22.08
N LYS A 536 -30.77 21.66 22.25
CA LYS A 536 -31.94 21.97 21.42
C LYS A 536 -31.56 22.08 19.95
N LYS A 537 -30.46 22.78 19.63
CA LYS A 537 -29.98 22.90 18.25
C LYS A 537 -29.54 21.56 17.69
N ALA A 538 -28.84 20.75 18.48
CA ALA A 538 -28.39 19.42 18.08
C ALA A 538 -29.56 18.50 17.70
N LEU A 539 -30.69 18.55 18.41
CA LEU A 539 -31.91 17.82 17.99
C LEU A 539 -32.58 18.46 16.76
N GLN A 540 -32.51 19.79 16.63
CA GLN A 540 -33.12 20.51 15.52
C GLN A 540 -32.51 20.13 14.17
N VAL A 541 -31.21 19.84 14.08
CA VAL A 541 -30.58 19.47 12.78
C VAL A 541 -31.23 18.22 12.18
N TRP A 542 -31.63 17.27 13.02
CA TRP A 542 -32.32 16.05 12.60
C TRP A 542 -33.81 16.29 12.31
N ALA A 543 -34.47 17.12 13.11
CA ALA A 543 -35.88 17.50 12.89
C ALA A 543 -36.07 18.31 11.60
N ASP A 544 -35.07 19.10 11.20
CA ASP A 544 -35.12 19.93 10.00
C ASP A 544 -35.23 19.12 8.71
N VAL A 545 -34.70 17.89 8.71
CA VAL A 545 -34.64 17.01 7.52
C VAL A 545 -35.53 15.77 7.62
N THR A 546 -36.25 15.58 8.74
CA THR A 546 -37.17 14.45 8.97
C THR A 546 -38.55 14.89 9.49
N PRO A 547 -39.54 13.98 9.57
CA PRO A 547 -40.78 14.21 10.30
C PRO A 547 -40.62 14.22 11.83
N LEU A 548 -39.43 13.96 12.38
CA LEU A 548 -39.23 13.85 13.83
C LEU A 548 -39.43 15.20 14.53
N ARG A 549 -40.04 15.17 15.71
CA ARG A 549 -40.26 16.35 16.55
C ARG A 549 -39.84 16.03 17.98
N PHE A 550 -39.09 16.94 18.59
CA PHE A 550 -38.51 16.75 19.91
C PHE A 550 -39.15 17.67 20.94
N THR A 551 -39.68 17.10 22.01
CA THR A 551 -40.29 17.85 23.11
C THR A 551 -39.50 17.62 24.39
N ARG A 552 -39.03 18.71 25.00
CA ARG A 552 -38.36 18.62 26.29
C ARG A 552 -39.36 18.34 27.39
N ILE A 553 -39.04 17.38 28.26
CA ILE A 553 -39.75 17.17 29.53
C ILE A 553 -38.80 17.41 30.72
N TYR A 554 -39.35 17.78 31.87
CA TYR A 554 -38.58 18.18 33.06
C TYR A 554 -38.66 17.18 34.22
N SER A 555 -39.51 16.16 34.09
CA SER A 555 -39.72 15.12 35.10
C SER A 555 -40.17 13.82 34.46
N GLY A 556 -39.88 12.68 35.10
CA GLY A 556 -40.19 11.36 34.55
C GLY A 556 -39.12 10.87 33.55
N THR A 557 -39.45 9.78 32.85
CA THR A 557 -38.57 9.15 31.86
C THR A 557 -38.95 9.65 30.47
N ALA A 558 -37.95 10.11 29.71
CA ALA A 558 -38.08 10.54 28.32
C ALA A 558 -37.68 9.41 27.36
N ASP A 559 -37.83 9.63 26.06
CA ASP A 559 -37.30 8.71 25.04
C ASP A 559 -35.78 8.85 24.89
N ILE A 560 -35.23 10.01 25.20
CA ILE A 560 -33.79 10.32 25.17
C ILE A 560 -33.42 11.00 26.50
N MET A 561 -32.76 10.27 27.39
CA MET A 561 -32.18 10.84 28.62
C MET A 561 -30.76 11.33 28.31
N ILE A 562 -30.44 12.53 28.79
CA ILE A 562 -29.16 13.20 28.52
C ILE A 562 -28.47 13.49 29.84
N SER A 563 -27.25 13.00 30.01
CA SER A 563 -26.47 13.22 31.23
C SER A 563 -25.00 13.46 30.96
N PHE A 564 -24.38 14.25 31.84
CA PHE A 564 -22.93 14.49 31.89
C PHE A 564 -22.37 13.65 33.03
N VAL A 565 -21.48 12.72 32.73
CA VAL A 565 -21.01 11.70 33.67
C VAL A 565 -19.51 11.46 33.49
N VAL A 566 -18.86 10.88 34.50
CA VAL A 566 -17.40 10.63 34.49
C VAL A 566 -17.11 9.15 34.68
N GLY A 567 -16.08 8.64 34.01
CA GLY A 567 -15.58 7.28 34.19
C GLY A 567 -16.68 6.20 34.13
N ASP A 568 -16.69 5.27 35.10
CA ASP A 568 -17.74 4.25 35.22
C ASP A 568 -19.06 4.83 35.75
N HIS A 569 -20.05 4.90 34.87
CA HIS A 569 -21.38 5.43 35.11
C HIS A 569 -22.49 4.38 34.96
N ARG A 570 -22.15 3.09 35.17
CA ARG A 570 -23.09 1.97 35.39
C ARG A 570 -23.92 1.52 34.20
N ASP A 571 -23.56 1.89 32.98
CA ASP A 571 -24.15 1.39 31.74
C ASP A 571 -23.28 0.32 31.05
N GLY A 572 -22.09 0.04 31.59
CA GLY A 572 -21.12 -0.92 31.06
C GLY A 572 -20.09 -0.34 30.08
N TYR A 573 -20.17 0.96 29.79
CA TYR A 573 -19.30 1.68 28.84
C TYR A 573 -18.60 2.87 29.54
N PRO A 574 -17.61 2.62 30.41
CA PRO A 574 -16.97 3.69 31.18
C PRO A 574 -16.16 4.65 30.29
N PHE A 575 -16.21 5.96 30.57
CA PHE A 575 -15.34 6.94 29.92
C PHE A 575 -13.87 6.82 30.36
N ASP A 576 -12.96 7.44 29.60
CA ASP A 576 -11.50 7.33 29.75
C ASP A 576 -10.80 8.58 30.30
N GLY A 577 -11.56 9.63 30.66
CA GLY A 577 -11.04 10.89 31.18
C GLY A 577 -10.79 11.89 30.05
N PRO A 578 -9.95 12.92 30.24
CA PRO A 578 -9.83 13.99 29.24
C PRO A 578 -9.25 13.52 27.89
N ASN A 579 -9.85 13.98 26.80
CA ASN A 579 -9.68 13.55 25.41
C ASN A 579 -10.15 12.09 25.19
N GLY A 580 -9.90 11.52 24.00
CA GLY A 580 -10.34 10.15 23.74
C GLY A 580 -11.84 10.08 23.48
N PHE A 581 -12.64 9.54 24.40
CA PHE A 581 -14.10 9.41 24.21
C PHE A 581 -14.87 10.61 24.75
N LEU A 582 -15.42 11.40 23.83
CA LEU A 582 -16.16 12.62 24.19
C LEU A 582 -17.56 12.34 24.74
N ALA A 583 -18.22 11.32 24.21
CA ALA A 583 -19.59 10.96 24.49
C ALA A 583 -19.92 9.59 23.89
N HIS A 584 -21.06 9.03 24.26
CA HIS A 584 -21.69 7.92 23.54
C HIS A 584 -23.21 7.97 23.68
N ALA A 585 -23.92 7.31 22.77
CA ALA A 585 -25.36 7.13 22.84
C ALA A 585 -25.83 5.73 22.44
N PHE A 586 -26.98 5.35 22.98
CA PHE A 586 -27.62 4.07 22.72
C PHE A 586 -28.65 4.18 21.59
N PRO A 587 -28.81 3.14 20.75
CA PRO A 587 -29.82 3.14 19.70
C PRO A 587 -31.24 3.13 20.27
N PRO A 588 -32.27 3.40 19.46
CA PRO A 588 -33.66 3.22 19.84
C PRO A 588 -33.93 1.80 20.39
N TYR A 589 -34.27 1.70 21.67
CA TYR A 589 -34.60 0.44 22.35
C TYR A 589 -35.38 0.69 23.66
N GLU A 590 -35.77 -0.36 24.39
CA GLU A 590 -36.34 -0.23 25.74
C GLU A 590 -35.24 0.06 26.79
N GLY A 591 -35.60 0.74 27.88
CA GLY A 591 -34.66 1.03 28.97
C GLY A 591 -33.72 2.18 28.62
N LEU A 592 -32.41 1.89 28.52
CA LEU A 592 -31.37 2.86 28.16
C LEU A 592 -31.40 3.26 26.66
N GLY A 593 -32.30 2.68 25.87
CA GLY A 593 -32.35 2.93 24.44
C GLY A 593 -32.73 4.37 24.12
N GLY A 594 -31.87 5.06 23.37
CA GLY A 594 -31.98 6.48 23.06
C GLY A 594 -31.12 7.38 23.93
N ASP A 595 -30.66 6.93 25.10
CA ASP A 595 -29.93 7.77 26.05
C ASP A 595 -28.55 8.19 25.49
N ALA A 596 -28.14 9.40 25.84
CA ALA A 596 -26.87 10.00 25.42
C ALA A 596 -26.09 10.50 26.63
N HIS A 597 -24.86 10.02 26.78
CA HIS A 597 -23.96 10.34 27.87
C HIS A 597 -22.77 11.14 27.32
N PHE A 598 -22.40 12.21 28.02
CA PHE A 598 -21.28 13.10 27.68
C PHE A 598 -20.23 13.00 28.78
N ASP A 599 -18.95 12.89 28.41
CA ASP A 599 -17.86 12.78 29.40
C ASP A 599 -17.59 14.13 30.06
N ASP A 600 -17.93 14.26 31.34
CA ASP A 600 -17.77 15.51 32.11
C ASP A 600 -16.32 15.73 32.60
N ASP A 601 -15.40 14.82 32.28
CA ASP A 601 -13.95 15.07 32.38
C ASP A 601 -13.43 15.91 31.18
N GLU A 602 -14.25 16.09 30.13
CA GLU A 602 -13.94 16.95 28.98
C GLU A 602 -14.35 18.40 29.22
N THR A 603 -13.65 19.33 28.58
CA THR A 603 -14.03 20.76 28.59
C THR A 603 -14.96 21.08 27.42
N PHE A 604 -16.27 21.08 27.67
CA PHE A 604 -17.27 21.45 26.67
C PHE A 604 -17.41 22.96 26.53
N LEU A 605 -17.47 23.44 25.29
CA LEU A 605 -17.49 24.88 25.01
C LEU A 605 -18.65 25.29 24.09
N TYR A 606 -19.23 26.45 24.40
CA TYR A 606 -20.32 27.07 23.64
C TYR A 606 -19.78 27.84 22.43
N ARG A 607 -20.17 27.44 21.21
CA ARG A 607 -19.81 28.11 19.94
C ARG A 607 -18.32 28.45 19.77
N SER A 608 -17.44 27.63 20.37
CA SER A 608 -16.00 27.83 20.33
C SER A 608 -15.33 26.88 19.33
N PRO A 609 -14.36 27.34 18.51
CA PRO A 609 -13.46 26.48 17.74
C PRO A 609 -12.31 25.91 18.57
N GLN A 610 -12.08 26.43 19.78
CA GLN A 610 -11.16 25.85 20.76
C GLN A 610 -11.92 24.78 21.56
N GLY A 611 -11.30 23.62 21.81
CA GLY A 611 -11.87 22.50 22.58
C GLY A 611 -13.03 21.77 21.88
N TYR A 612 -13.86 21.08 22.68
CA TYR A 612 -14.99 20.29 22.19
C TYR A 612 -16.28 21.08 22.22
N ASN A 613 -16.91 21.24 21.06
CA ASN A 613 -18.15 21.98 20.92
C ASN A 613 -19.34 21.08 21.26
N LEU A 614 -20.06 21.38 22.34
CA LEU A 614 -21.17 20.54 22.81
C LEU A 614 -22.25 20.32 21.76
N PHE A 615 -22.56 21.33 20.93
CA PHE A 615 -23.55 21.19 19.87
C PHE A 615 -23.14 20.12 18.84
N LEU A 616 -21.87 20.09 18.41
CA LEU A 616 -21.40 19.12 17.42
C LEU A 616 -21.38 17.69 17.98
N VAL A 617 -20.85 17.53 19.20
CA VAL A 617 -20.82 16.23 19.87
C VAL A 617 -22.25 15.73 20.09
N ALA A 618 -23.14 16.57 20.63
CA ALA A 618 -24.53 16.18 20.86
C ALA A 618 -25.28 15.87 19.56
N ALA A 619 -25.03 16.61 18.48
CA ALA A 619 -25.67 16.34 17.20
C ALA A 619 -25.28 14.96 16.66
N HIS A 620 -24.00 14.58 16.80
CA HIS A 620 -23.51 13.24 16.47
C HIS A 620 -24.18 12.16 17.34
N GLU A 621 -24.14 12.30 18.66
CA GLU A 621 -24.72 11.30 19.57
C GLU A 621 -26.23 11.12 19.35
N PHE A 622 -26.95 12.20 19.05
CA PHE A 622 -28.38 12.09 18.72
C PHE A 622 -28.63 11.36 17.41
N GLY A 623 -27.68 11.32 16.47
CA GLY A 623 -27.77 10.42 15.33
C GLY A 623 -27.86 8.95 15.79
N HIS A 624 -27.04 8.53 16.75
CA HIS A 624 -27.14 7.21 17.38
C HIS A 624 -28.45 7.02 18.14
N SER A 625 -28.87 7.99 18.95
CA SER A 625 -30.18 7.96 19.65
C SER A 625 -31.37 7.81 18.70
N LEU A 626 -31.19 8.16 17.42
CA LEU A 626 -32.19 8.03 16.36
C LEU A 626 -32.00 6.78 15.48
N GLY A 627 -30.93 6.01 15.66
CA GLY A 627 -30.70 4.73 14.99
C GLY A 627 -29.65 4.76 13.88
N LEU A 628 -28.89 5.84 13.72
CA LEU A 628 -27.77 5.89 12.78
C LEU A 628 -26.52 5.23 13.37
N GLU A 629 -25.77 4.58 12.50
CA GLU A 629 -24.44 4.05 12.79
C GLU A 629 -23.35 5.05 12.36
N HIS A 630 -22.10 4.81 12.75
CA HIS A 630 -20.99 5.62 12.24
C HIS A 630 -20.88 5.52 10.73
N SER A 631 -20.68 6.67 10.08
CA SER A 631 -20.40 6.75 8.65
C SER A 631 -18.91 6.57 8.35
N ARG A 632 -18.62 6.01 7.18
CA ARG A 632 -17.25 5.96 6.62
C ARG A 632 -16.92 7.20 5.80
N ASP A 633 -17.89 8.07 5.56
CA ASP A 633 -17.67 9.33 4.86
C ASP A 633 -16.99 10.33 5.82
N PRO A 634 -15.74 10.76 5.57
CA PRO A 634 -15.05 11.74 6.42
C PRO A 634 -15.80 13.07 6.53
N GLY A 635 -16.67 13.38 5.56
CA GLY A 635 -17.51 14.58 5.51
C GLY A 635 -18.82 14.48 6.30
N ALA A 636 -19.21 13.30 6.78
CA ALA A 636 -20.42 13.11 7.58
C ALA A 636 -20.28 13.68 8.99
N LEU A 637 -21.41 14.09 9.60
CA LEU A 637 -21.49 14.35 11.04
C LEU A 637 -21.31 13.05 11.81
N MET A 638 -21.88 11.93 11.32
CA MET A 638 -21.76 10.60 11.91
C MET A 638 -20.38 9.94 11.69
N TYR A 639 -19.37 10.66 11.17
CA TYR A 639 -18.00 10.17 11.19
C TYR A 639 -17.47 10.15 12.64
N PRO A 640 -16.81 9.07 13.10
CA PRO A 640 -16.54 8.87 14.53
C PRO A 640 -15.57 9.89 15.15
N THR A 641 -14.61 10.39 14.37
CA THR A 641 -13.60 11.34 14.87
C THR A 641 -14.18 12.75 14.95
N TYR A 642 -13.97 13.41 16.08
CA TYR A 642 -14.39 14.80 16.26
C TYR A 642 -13.64 15.73 15.32
N VAL A 643 -14.40 16.53 14.59
CA VAL A 643 -13.89 17.64 13.77
C VAL A 643 -14.76 18.86 14.01
N TYR A 644 -14.13 19.96 14.39
CA TYR A 644 -14.85 21.22 14.56
C TYR A 644 -15.38 21.74 13.21
N ARG A 645 -16.65 22.15 13.21
CA ARG A 645 -17.32 22.89 12.14
C ARG A 645 -17.95 24.15 12.73
N ASP A 646 -17.93 25.23 11.96
CA ASP A 646 -18.52 26.49 12.41
C ASP A 646 -20.03 26.32 12.62
N VAL A 647 -20.46 26.53 13.87
CA VAL A 647 -21.84 26.29 14.32
C VAL A 647 -22.84 27.23 13.64
N ASP A 648 -22.43 28.45 13.30
CA ASP A 648 -23.33 29.45 12.71
C ASP A 648 -23.59 29.16 11.22
N THR A 649 -22.70 28.40 10.57
CA THR A 649 -22.85 27.97 9.17
C THR A 649 -23.10 26.47 9.01
N PHE A 650 -23.23 25.73 10.12
CA PHE A 650 -23.38 24.28 10.08
C PHE A 650 -24.67 23.87 9.37
N SER A 651 -24.54 22.94 8.42
CA SER A 651 -25.63 22.22 7.81
C SER A 651 -25.32 20.74 7.81
N LEU A 652 -26.35 19.92 7.99
CA LEU A 652 -26.21 18.47 8.06
C LEU A 652 -25.71 17.93 6.70
N PRO A 653 -24.59 17.19 6.66
CA PRO A 653 -24.06 16.64 5.42
C PRO A 653 -25.01 15.67 4.72
N GLN A 654 -24.84 15.56 3.39
CA GLN A 654 -25.78 14.78 2.57
C GLN A 654 -25.80 13.29 2.92
N ASP A 655 -24.67 12.72 3.36
CA ASP A 655 -24.60 11.33 3.82
C ASP A 655 -25.52 11.09 5.04
N ASP A 656 -25.46 11.98 6.03
CA ASP A 656 -26.31 11.92 7.23
C ASP A 656 -27.79 12.16 6.90
N VAL A 657 -28.09 13.08 5.98
CA VAL A 657 -29.45 13.31 5.47
C VAL A 657 -30.02 12.05 4.82
N ASN A 658 -29.23 11.38 3.97
CA ASN A 658 -29.63 10.13 3.32
C ASN A 658 -29.88 9.03 4.35
N GLY A 659 -28.97 8.88 5.32
CA GLY A 659 -29.07 7.91 6.41
C GLY A 659 -30.34 8.09 7.21
N ILE A 660 -30.59 9.30 7.73
CA ILE A 660 -31.74 9.54 8.61
C ILE A 660 -33.07 9.48 7.87
N GLN A 661 -33.12 9.94 6.62
CA GLN A 661 -34.34 9.86 5.80
C GLN A 661 -34.64 8.43 5.35
N SER A 662 -33.64 7.55 5.25
CA SER A 662 -33.89 6.12 5.02
C SER A 662 -34.68 5.48 6.17
N LEU A 663 -34.51 5.99 7.39
CA LEU A 663 -35.24 5.55 8.57
C LEU A 663 -36.60 6.24 8.66
N TYR A 664 -36.66 7.57 8.62
CA TYR A 664 -37.87 8.33 9.00
C TYR A 664 -38.59 9.03 7.83
N GLY A 665 -38.02 9.02 6.63
CA GLY A 665 -38.48 9.81 5.49
C GLY A 665 -38.07 11.29 5.57
N PRO A 666 -38.31 12.06 4.50
CA PRO A 666 -38.01 13.49 4.46
C PRO A 666 -39.00 14.31 5.29
N ASN A 667 -38.57 15.48 5.75
CA ASN A 667 -39.44 16.42 6.45
C ASN A 667 -40.61 16.89 5.57
N PRO A 668 -41.87 16.64 5.94
CA PRO A 668 -43.03 17.07 5.15
C PRO A 668 -43.20 18.59 5.11
N ASP A 669 -42.62 19.31 6.08
CA ASP A 669 -42.68 20.77 6.17
C ASP A 669 -41.53 21.45 5.41
N PHE A 670 -40.68 20.68 4.70
CA PHE A 670 -39.58 21.24 3.94
C PHE A 670 -40.08 21.92 2.67
N ASN A 671 -39.89 23.24 2.59
CA ASN A 671 -40.11 24.01 1.37
C ASN A 671 -38.75 24.36 0.72
N PRO A 672 -38.50 23.92 -0.53
CA PRO A 672 -37.26 24.22 -1.26
C PRO A 672 -36.98 25.72 -1.46
N ASP A 673 -38.01 26.56 -1.41
CA ASP A 673 -37.90 28.01 -1.62
C ASP A 673 -37.56 28.81 -0.35
N ASP A 674 -37.41 28.15 0.81
CA ASP A 674 -37.12 28.82 2.09
C ASP A 674 -35.67 29.32 2.23
N GLY A 675 -34.86 29.20 1.16
CA GLY A 675 -33.48 29.69 1.14
C GLY A 675 -32.52 28.96 2.09
N LYS A 676 -32.88 27.75 2.54
CA LYS A 676 -32.00 26.91 3.37
C LYS A 676 -30.74 26.49 2.58
N PRO A 677 -29.55 26.47 3.20
CA PRO A 677 -28.33 26.01 2.54
C PRO A 677 -28.49 24.57 2.05
N THR A 678 -28.00 24.28 0.84
CA THR A 678 -27.91 22.90 0.34
C THR A 678 -26.96 22.08 1.24
N PRO A 679 -27.32 20.84 1.59
CA PRO A 679 -26.43 19.95 2.33
C PRO A 679 -25.05 19.83 1.67
N PRO A 680 -23.94 19.91 2.44
CA PRO A 680 -22.61 19.73 1.91
C PRO A 680 -22.42 18.28 1.47
N VAL A 681 -21.74 18.10 0.33
CA VAL A 681 -21.49 16.81 -0.29
C VAL A 681 -19.98 16.55 -0.30
N THR A 682 -19.58 15.35 0.11
CA THR A 682 -18.19 14.91 0.01
C THR A 682 -17.80 14.78 -1.46
N PRO A 683 -16.72 15.44 -1.90
CA PRO A 683 -16.38 15.51 -3.30
C PRO A 683 -15.91 14.14 -3.82
N ASN A 684 -16.20 13.86 -5.09
CA ASN A 684 -15.92 12.58 -5.74
C ASN A 684 -14.91 12.77 -6.87
N THR A 685 -13.81 12.00 -6.86
CA THR A 685 -12.79 12.01 -7.92
C THR A 685 -13.35 11.67 -9.30
N CYS A 686 -14.46 10.93 -9.34
CA CYS A 686 -15.10 10.46 -10.56
C CYS A 686 -16.17 11.40 -11.12
N ASP A 687 -16.38 12.55 -10.48
CA ASP A 687 -17.18 13.61 -11.07
C ASP A 687 -16.43 14.22 -12.27
N PRO A 688 -16.94 14.09 -13.52
CA PRO A 688 -16.30 14.69 -14.69
C PRO A 688 -16.26 16.22 -14.65
N ASN A 689 -17.03 16.86 -13.76
CA ASN A 689 -17.10 18.29 -13.57
C ASN A 689 -16.31 18.78 -12.35
N LEU A 690 -15.53 17.91 -11.69
CA LEU A 690 -14.70 18.28 -10.55
C LEU A 690 -13.78 19.47 -10.91
N VAL A 691 -13.80 20.51 -10.09
CA VAL A 691 -12.90 21.66 -10.20
C VAL A 691 -12.14 21.77 -8.89
N LEU A 692 -10.81 21.64 -8.95
CA LEU A 692 -9.95 21.70 -7.78
C LEU A 692 -9.63 23.14 -7.40
N ASP A 693 -9.53 23.39 -6.09
CA ASP A 693 -9.22 24.70 -5.52
C ASP A 693 -7.71 24.93 -5.44
N ALA A 694 -6.91 23.87 -5.23
CA ALA A 694 -5.46 23.94 -5.25
C ALA A 694 -4.85 22.56 -5.51
N VAL A 695 -3.62 22.53 -6.03
CA VAL A 695 -2.81 21.31 -6.16
C VAL A 695 -1.39 21.65 -5.78
N THR A 696 -0.73 20.81 -4.99
CA THR A 696 0.69 20.98 -4.65
C THR A 696 1.36 19.63 -4.47
N MET A 697 2.68 19.64 -4.50
CA MET A 697 3.50 18.55 -4.01
C MET A 697 3.69 18.65 -2.49
N LEU A 698 3.97 17.52 -1.85
CA LEU A 698 4.56 17.43 -0.51
C LEU A 698 5.50 16.23 -0.51
N ARG A 699 6.82 16.48 -0.57
CA ARG A 699 7.87 15.44 -0.48
C ARG A 699 7.65 14.22 -1.41
N GLY A 700 7.10 14.45 -2.59
CA GLY A 700 6.87 13.43 -3.62
C GLY A 700 5.43 12.89 -3.71
N GLU A 701 4.57 13.25 -2.76
CA GLU A 701 3.11 13.06 -2.84
C GLU A 701 2.45 14.23 -3.56
N ILE A 702 1.31 13.99 -4.19
CA ILE A 702 0.48 15.05 -4.79
C ILE A 702 -0.76 15.25 -3.92
N MET A 703 -1.00 16.47 -3.48
CA MET A 703 -2.18 16.86 -2.72
C MET A 703 -3.14 17.67 -3.60
N PHE A 704 -4.38 17.23 -3.71
CA PHE A 704 -5.44 17.89 -4.48
C PHE A 704 -6.50 18.40 -3.51
N PHE A 705 -6.72 19.71 -3.46
CA PHE A 705 -7.64 20.33 -2.51
C PHE A 705 -8.98 20.66 -3.18
N LYS A 706 -10.06 20.36 -2.47
CA LYS A 706 -11.42 20.69 -2.89
C LYS A 706 -12.32 20.91 -1.68
N ASP A 707 -12.93 22.09 -1.61
CA ASP A 707 -13.84 22.52 -0.57
C ASP A 707 -13.17 22.35 0.81
N SER A 708 -13.77 21.58 1.72
CA SER A 708 -13.20 21.25 3.04
C SER A 708 -12.25 20.05 3.04
N PHE A 709 -11.94 19.51 1.87
CA PHE A 709 -11.27 18.23 1.69
C PHE A 709 -9.97 18.34 0.89
N PHE A 710 -9.16 17.30 1.01
CA PHE A 710 -8.06 17.07 0.09
C PHE A 710 -7.86 15.57 -0.16
N TRP A 711 -7.41 15.26 -1.38
CA TRP A 711 -6.91 13.93 -1.72
C TRP A 711 -5.40 13.91 -1.68
N ARG A 712 -4.83 12.84 -1.12
CA ARG A 712 -3.41 12.52 -1.22
C ARG A 712 -3.23 11.40 -2.23
N SER A 713 -2.40 11.64 -3.24
CA SER A 713 -2.08 10.64 -4.25
C SER A 713 -0.59 10.36 -4.27
N TYR A 714 -0.24 9.08 -4.18
CA TYR A 714 1.12 8.59 -4.32
C TYR A 714 1.37 8.17 -5.77
N PRO A 715 2.57 8.42 -6.35
CA PRO A 715 2.87 8.06 -7.74
C PRO A 715 2.74 6.56 -8.10
N LEU A 716 2.74 5.67 -7.10
CA LEU A 716 2.56 4.21 -7.26
C LEU A 716 1.18 3.72 -6.78
N SER A 717 0.37 4.57 -6.12
CA SER A 717 -0.97 4.20 -5.67
C SER A 717 -1.96 4.34 -6.82
N THR A 718 -2.89 3.39 -6.91
CA THR A 718 -4.03 3.43 -7.83
C THR A 718 -5.23 4.17 -7.25
N THR A 719 -5.18 4.58 -5.98
CA THR A 719 -6.27 5.28 -5.30
C THR A 719 -5.73 6.49 -4.52
N ALA A 720 -6.48 7.58 -4.50
CA ALA A 720 -6.15 8.77 -3.74
C ALA A 720 -6.94 8.76 -2.43
N GLU A 721 -6.25 8.95 -1.30
CA GLU A 721 -6.84 8.92 0.04
C GLU A 721 -7.52 10.28 0.32
N LEU A 722 -8.79 10.26 0.72
CA LEU A 722 -9.59 11.46 0.95
C LEU A 722 -9.62 11.81 2.44
N HIS A 723 -9.33 13.06 2.77
CA HIS A 723 -9.33 13.56 4.13
C HIS A 723 -9.96 14.95 4.24
N LEU A 724 -10.49 15.28 5.43
CA LEU A 724 -10.83 16.66 5.79
C LEU A 724 -9.56 17.45 6.11
N ILE A 725 -9.46 18.67 5.58
CA ILE A 725 -8.33 19.59 5.85
C ILE A 725 -8.19 19.84 7.35
N LYS A 726 -9.31 20.13 8.04
CA LYS A 726 -9.36 20.37 9.49
C LYS A 726 -8.96 19.16 10.34
N SER A 727 -9.01 17.95 9.79
CA SER A 727 -8.58 16.73 10.50
C SER A 727 -7.06 16.63 10.63
N PHE A 728 -6.31 17.23 9.70
CA PHE A 728 -4.85 17.31 9.73
C PHE A 728 -4.38 18.65 10.28
N TRP A 729 -5.07 19.74 9.92
CA TRP A 729 -4.66 21.09 10.27
C TRP A 729 -5.83 21.91 10.82
N PRO A 730 -6.16 21.77 12.12
CA PRO A 730 -7.27 22.48 12.75
C PRO A 730 -7.17 24.02 12.66
N GLU A 731 -5.95 24.55 12.57
CA GLU A 731 -5.64 25.98 12.54
C GLU A 731 -5.74 26.60 11.13
N ILE A 732 -5.80 25.76 10.09
CA ILE A 732 -5.90 26.18 8.70
C ILE A 732 -7.37 26.42 8.36
N PRO A 733 -7.70 27.40 7.49
CA PRO A 733 -9.07 27.63 7.07
C PRO A 733 -9.66 26.36 6.44
N GLU A 734 -10.96 26.19 6.62
CA GLU A 734 -11.70 25.05 6.05
C GLU A 734 -11.55 24.98 4.53
N TYR A 735 -11.42 26.12 3.86
CA TYR A 735 -11.26 26.22 2.41
C TYR A 735 -9.97 26.99 2.09
N ILE A 736 -9.20 26.54 1.11
CA ILE A 736 -8.02 27.25 0.61
C ILE A 736 -8.24 27.73 -0.84
N ASP A 737 -7.42 28.67 -1.30
CA ASP A 737 -7.52 29.23 -2.67
C ASP A 737 -6.33 28.83 -3.56
N ALA A 738 -5.17 28.52 -2.98
CA ALA A 738 -3.99 28.03 -3.70
C ALA A 738 -3.00 27.38 -2.74
N ALA A 739 -2.10 26.54 -3.27
CA ALA A 739 -1.06 25.87 -2.51
C ALA A 739 0.21 25.71 -3.37
N PHE A 740 1.39 25.65 -2.75
CA PHE A 740 2.63 25.25 -3.41
C PHE A 740 3.68 24.76 -2.41
N GLU A 741 4.58 23.88 -2.85
CA GLU A 741 5.79 23.49 -2.11
C GLU A 741 6.94 24.41 -2.50
N SER A 742 7.69 24.88 -1.51
CA SER A 742 9.02 25.46 -1.70
C SER A 742 10.07 24.44 -1.26
N PRO A 743 10.74 23.77 -2.21
CA PRO A 743 11.91 22.96 -1.91
C PRO A 743 13.06 23.75 -1.28
N LEU A 744 13.13 25.07 -1.51
CA LEU A 744 14.17 25.93 -0.94
C LEU A 744 13.97 26.14 0.57
N GLU A 745 12.71 26.30 1.00
CA GLU A 745 12.37 26.45 2.42
C GLU A 745 11.98 25.14 3.12
N ASP A 746 11.84 24.03 2.39
CA ASP A 746 11.26 22.75 2.85
C ASP A 746 9.89 22.95 3.52
N LYS A 747 9.02 23.74 2.86
CA LYS A 747 7.68 24.07 3.37
C LYS A 747 6.62 23.98 2.28
N VAL A 748 5.40 23.65 2.68
CA VAL A 748 4.20 23.79 1.85
C VAL A 748 3.43 25.03 2.28
N PHE A 749 3.20 25.95 1.37
CA PHE A 749 2.43 27.16 1.61
C PHE A 749 0.98 26.98 1.16
N LEU A 750 0.04 27.39 2.01
CA LEU A 750 -1.40 27.33 1.78
C LEU A 750 -1.95 28.76 1.85
N ILE A 751 -2.70 29.20 0.85
CA ILE A 751 -3.15 30.59 0.70
C ILE A 751 -4.68 30.65 0.78
N LYS A 752 -5.20 31.56 1.59
CA LYS A 752 -6.63 31.91 1.64
C LYS A 752 -6.81 33.42 1.77
N GLY A 753 -7.40 34.04 0.74
CA GLY A 753 -7.54 35.49 0.64
C GLY A 753 -6.18 36.19 0.74
N GLU A 754 -6.03 37.06 1.74
CA GLU A 754 -4.79 37.80 2.01
C GLU A 754 -3.88 37.14 3.06
N LYS A 755 -4.20 35.92 3.50
CA LYS A 755 -3.44 35.17 4.50
C LYS A 755 -2.75 33.97 3.87
N VAL A 756 -1.56 33.68 4.38
CA VAL A 756 -0.70 32.57 3.98
C VAL A 756 -0.40 31.76 5.24
N TRP A 757 -0.59 30.45 5.18
CA TRP A 757 -0.12 29.48 6.16
C TRP A 757 1.06 28.74 5.54
N ALA A 758 1.96 28.23 6.38
CA ALA A 758 3.03 27.37 5.93
C ALA A 758 3.04 26.11 6.80
N LEU A 759 3.33 24.98 6.17
CA LEU A 759 3.49 23.68 6.78
C LEU A 759 4.97 23.30 6.75
N TYR A 760 5.47 22.77 7.85
CA TYR A 760 6.76 22.09 7.91
C TYR A 760 6.49 20.61 8.22
N GLY A 761 6.59 19.75 7.20
CA GLY A 761 6.00 18.41 7.29
C GLY A 761 4.48 18.49 7.43
N TYR A 762 3.94 17.99 8.55
CA TYR A 762 2.51 18.06 8.86
C TYR A 762 2.13 19.17 9.85
N ASP A 763 3.10 19.86 10.45
CA ASP A 763 2.83 20.88 11.45
C ASP A 763 2.70 22.27 10.82
N VAL A 764 1.82 23.11 11.37
CA VAL A 764 1.75 24.52 11.00
C VAL A 764 3.01 25.22 11.52
N ALA A 765 3.75 25.83 10.60
CA ALA A 765 5.01 26.48 10.92
C ALA A 765 4.79 27.68 11.86
N GLN A 766 5.71 27.86 12.80
CA GLN A 766 5.64 28.97 13.76
C GLN A 766 5.64 30.34 13.06
N GLY A 767 4.79 31.25 13.53
CA GLY A 767 4.67 32.61 12.99
C GLY A 767 3.74 32.73 11.79
N TYR A 768 2.97 31.68 11.49
CA TYR A 768 1.88 31.68 10.52
C TYR A 768 0.51 31.67 11.24
N PRO A 769 -0.56 32.22 10.63
CA PRO A 769 -0.59 32.80 9.29
C PRO A 769 0.10 34.16 9.16
N GLN A 770 0.72 34.39 8.00
CA GLN A 770 1.27 35.68 7.59
C GLN A 770 0.40 36.36 6.53
N SER A 771 0.66 37.64 6.29
CA SER A 771 0.00 38.37 5.20
C SER A 771 0.65 38.04 3.85
N LEU A 772 -0.19 37.92 2.81
CA LEU A 772 0.21 37.77 1.40
C LEU A 772 1.23 38.82 0.94
N SER A 773 1.31 39.97 1.62
CA SER A 773 2.34 40.99 1.39
C SER A 773 3.78 40.48 1.57
N MET A 774 3.99 39.34 2.23
CA MET A 774 5.31 38.71 2.39
C MET A 774 5.98 38.45 1.02
N PHE A 775 5.19 38.13 -0.01
CA PHE A 775 5.67 37.97 -1.39
C PHE A 775 5.81 39.28 -2.17
N ARG A 776 5.63 40.43 -1.51
CA ARG A 776 5.70 41.78 -2.12
C ARG A 776 4.75 41.98 -3.31
N LEU A 777 3.62 41.26 -3.29
CA LEU A 777 2.53 41.47 -4.24
C LEU A 777 1.91 42.87 -4.08
N PRO A 778 1.43 43.51 -5.16
CA PRO A 778 0.74 44.79 -5.06
C PRO A 778 -0.50 44.71 -4.16
N ARG A 779 -0.77 45.74 -3.36
CA ARG A 779 -1.91 45.79 -2.41
C ARG A 779 -3.30 45.56 -3.03
N LYS A 780 -3.43 45.74 -4.35
CA LYS A 780 -4.67 45.46 -5.10
C LYS A 780 -4.95 43.96 -5.26
N VAL A 781 -3.94 43.10 -5.08
CA VAL A 781 -4.09 41.65 -5.14
C VAL A 781 -4.64 41.18 -3.81
N LYS A 782 -5.89 40.71 -3.83
CA LYS A 782 -6.65 40.29 -2.65
C LYS A 782 -6.89 38.78 -2.57
N LYS A 783 -6.70 38.09 -3.69
CA LYS A 783 -6.89 36.67 -3.85
C LYS A 783 -5.93 36.14 -4.91
N ILE A 784 -5.39 34.94 -4.68
CA ILE A 784 -4.62 34.17 -5.63
C ILE A 784 -5.50 33.01 -6.11
N ASN A 785 -5.49 32.70 -7.41
CA ASN A 785 -6.26 31.61 -7.98
C ASN A 785 -5.47 30.30 -8.09
N ALA A 786 -4.16 30.38 -8.30
CA ALA A 786 -3.27 29.24 -8.35
C ALA A 786 -1.83 29.71 -8.13
N VAL A 787 -0.94 28.79 -7.76
CA VAL A 787 0.49 29.05 -7.68
C VAL A 787 1.23 27.94 -8.39
N LEU A 788 2.23 28.29 -9.19
CA LEU A 788 3.16 27.34 -9.79
C LEU A 788 4.57 27.65 -9.28
N TYR A 789 5.20 26.67 -8.65
CA TYR A 789 6.62 26.74 -8.30
C TYR A 789 7.45 26.13 -9.44
N ASP A 790 8.40 26.89 -9.99
CA ASP A 790 9.34 26.40 -11.00
C ASP A 790 10.64 25.94 -10.34
N GLU A 791 10.81 24.62 -10.22
CA GLU A 791 11.97 24.00 -9.57
C GLU A 791 13.29 24.32 -10.26
N THR A 792 13.27 24.62 -11.57
CA THR A 792 14.50 24.89 -12.32
C THR A 792 15.03 26.29 -12.07
N SER A 793 14.12 27.26 -11.87
CA SER A 793 14.49 28.67 -11.74
C SER A 793 14.28 29.26 -10.36
N HIS A 794 13.74 28.48 -9.40
CA HIS A 794 13.39 28.93 -8.04
C HIS A 794 12.44 30.14 -8.04
N LYS A 795 11.48 30.13 -8.98
CA LYS A 795 10.48 31.19 -9.14
C LYS A 795 9.11 30.70 -8.78
N ILE A 796 8.37 31.58 -8.10
CA ILE A 796 7.00 31.36 -7.69
C ILE A 796 6.09 32.21 -8.58
N GLN A 797 5.26 31.56 -9.37
CA GLN A 797 4.31 32.20 -10.28
C GLN A 797 2.92 32.23 -9.65
N PHE A 798 2.45 33.42 -9.28
CA PHE A 798 1.11 33.64 -8.73
C PHE A 798 0.13 33.98 -9.84
N PHE A 799 -0.91 33.17 -10.01
CA PHE A 799 -1.99 33.40 -10.96
C PHE A 799 -3.07 34.23 -10.28
N VAL A 800 -3.36 35.41 -10.84
CA VAL A 800 -4.38 36.34 -10.37
C VAL A 800 -5.25 36.71 -11.56
N GLU A 801 -6.48 36.21 -11.57
CA GLU A 801 -7.38 36.28 -12.72
C GLU A 801 -6.72 35.75 -14.01
N ASN A 802 -6.44 36.63 -14.98
CA ASN A 802 -5.78 36.30 -16.23
C ASN A 802 -4.33 36.84 -16.30
N GLN A 803 -3.73 37.16 -15.15
CA GLN A 803 -2.36 37.65 -15.05
C GLN A 803 -1.51 36.76 -14.16
N ILE A 804 -0.21 36.70 -14.48
CA ILE A 804 0.82 36.03 -13.69
C ILE A 804 1.69 37.10 -13.06
N TYR A 805 2.00 36.94 -11.79
CA TYR A 805 3.08 37.63 -11.09
C TYR A 805 4.19 36.63 -10.81
N SER A 806 5.44 36.98 -11.09
CA SER A 806 6.59 36.08 -10.86
C SER A 806 7.46 36.64 -9.75
N TYR A 807 7.64 35.85 -8.70
CA TYR A 807 8.48 36.16 -7.54
C TYR A 807 9.71 35.29 -7.56
N ASP A 808 10.87 35.93 -7.48
CA ASP A 808 12.17 35.28 -7.34
C ASP A 808 12.39 35.01 -5.85
N GLU A 809 12.37 33.73 -5.47
CA GLU A 809 12.45 33.33 -4.06
C GLU A 809 13.85 33.56 -3.48
N GLU A 810 14.90 33.28 -4.25
CA GLU A 810 16.29 33.50 -3.84
C GLU A 810 16.58 34.98 -3.59
N GLN A 811 16.13 35.85 -4.52
CA GLN A 811 16.33 37.29 -4.43
C GLN A 811 15.26 38.00 -3.58
N ARG A 812 14.24 37.25 -3.13
CA ARG A 812 13.09 37.73 -2.36
C ARG A 812 12.42 38.96 -2.95
N ARG A 813 12.16 38.97 -4.26
CA ARG A 813 11.58 40.12 -4.97
C ARG A 813 10.77 39.73 -6.20
N MET A 814 9.82 40.58 -6.58
CA MET A 814 9.09 40.45 -7.84
C MET A 814 9.99 40.67 -9.05
N GLU A 815 9.84 39.84 -10.08
CA GLU A 815 10.58 39.96 -11.33
C GLU A 815 10.17 41.21 -12.11
N LYS A 816 11.16 41.81 -12.79
CA LYS A 816 10.92 42.96 -13.65
C LYS A 816 10.10 42.54 -14.88
N GLY A 817 9.12 43.37 -15.25
CA GLY A 817 8.27 43.11 -16.41
C GLY A 817 7.06 42.22 -16.13
N TYR A 818 6.78 41.90 -14.86
CA TYR A 818 5.52 41.31 -14.40
C TYR A 818 4.63 42.39 -13.75
N PRO A 819 3.29 42.23 -13.78
CA PRO A 819 2.56 41.05 -14.24
C PRO A 819 2.48 40.91 -15.78
N LYS A 820 2.27 39.68 -16.25
CA LYS A 820 2.06 39.35 -17.67
C LYS A 820 0.75 38.59 -17.86
N PRO A 821 0.08 38.70 -19.03
CA PRO A 821 -1.07 37.86 -19.34
C PRO A 821 -0.70 36.37 -19.35
N VAL A 822 -1.60 35.51 -18.85
CA VAL A 822 -1.37 34.04 -18.80
C VAL A 822 -1.05 33.48 -20.19
N GLU A 823 -1.82 33.87 -21.20
CA GLU A 823 -1.66 33.44 -22.59
C GLU A 823 -0.31 33.80 -23.23
N VAL A 824 0.37 34.83 -22.72
CA VAL A 824 1.71 35.23 -23.20
C VAL A 824 2.79 34.32 -22.62
N VAL A 825 2.62 33.86 -21.37
CA VAL A 825 3.58 32.98 -20.69
C VAL A 825 3.32 31.50 -21.03
N PHE A 826 2.05 31.13 -21.17
CA PHE A 826 1.57 29.78 -21.50
C PHE A 826 0.68 29.83 -22.76
N PRO A 827 1.28 29.90 -23.97
CA PRO A 827 0.52 29.96 -25.21
C PRO A 827 -0.38 28.74 -25.41
N GLY A 828 -1.67 28.97 -25.68
CA GLY A 828 -2.68 27.92 -25.83
C GLY A 828 -3.49 27.63 -24.56
N MET A 829 -3.17 28.28 -23.43
CA MET A 829 -4.00 28.22 -22.23
C MET A 829 -5.36 28.89 -22.48
N THR A 830 -6.44 28.26 -21.99
CA THR A 830 -7.80 28.81 -22.10
C THR A 830 -8.54 28.71 -20.77
N GLY A 831 -9.45 29.66 -20.53
CA GLY A 831 -10.16 29.76 -19.25
C GLY A 831 -9.29 30.33 -18.13
N LYS A 832 -9.78 30.22 -16.89
CA LYS A 832 -9.09 30.72 -15.69
C LYS A 832 -8.31 29.57 -15.04
N VAL A 833 -7.08 29.86 -14.62
CA VAL A 833 -6.26 28.86 -13.90
C VAL A 833 -6.79 28.72 -12.48
N THR A 834 -7.26 27.54 -12.10
CA THR A 834 -7.83 27.24 -10.77
C THR A 834 -6.86 26.48 -9.86
N ALA A 835 -5.88 25.78 -10.43
CA ALA A 835 -4.79 25.17 -9.70
C ALA A 835 -3.58 25.00 -10.64
N ALA A 836 -2.38 24.88 -10.09
CA ALA A 836 -1.20 24.61 -10.88
C ALA A 836 -0.14 23.90 -10.04
N PHE A 837 0.66 23.04 -10.66
CA PHE A 837 1.84 22.43 -10.03
C PHE A 837 2.82 21.94 -11.08
N GLN A 838 4.07 21.74 -10.68
CA GLN A 838 5.11 21.17 -11.54
C GLN A 838 5.34 19.71 -11.13
N TYR A 839 5.42 18.81 -12.10
CA TYR A 839 5.67 17.39 -11.84
C TYR A 839 6.35 16.71 -13.04
N LYS A 840 7.39 15.91 -12.77
CA LYS A 840 8.15 15.13 -13.78
C LYS A 840 8.56 15.95 -15.03
N GLY A 841 8.97 17.21 -14.83
CA GLY A 841 9.43 18.09 -15.93
C GLY A 841 8.32 18.76 -16.74
N PHE A 842 7.08 18.76 -16.24
CA PHE A 842 5.94 19.44 -16.87
C PHE A 842 5.25 20.37 -15.88
N ASN A 843 4.73 21.48 -16.40
CA ASN A 843 3.85 22.39 -15.68
C ASN A 843 2.40 22.00 -16.00
N TYR A 844 1.63 21.63 -14.99
CA TYR A 844 0.22 21.29 -15.14
C TYR A 844 -0.63 22.45 -14.62
N LEU A 845 -1.46 23.03 -15.49
CA LEU A 845 -2.36 24.12 -15.17
C LEU A 845 -3.81 23.63 -15.31
N PHE A 846 -4.60 23.75 -14.25
CA PHE A 846 -5.99 23.34 -14.21
C PHE A 846 -6.89 24.51 -14.58
N SER A 847 -7.92 24.26 -15.39
CA SER A 847 -8.95 25.23 -15.77
C SER A 847 -10.28 24.51 -15.87
N GLY A 848 -11.09 24.62 -14.81
CA GLY A 848 -12.25 23.76 -14.61
C GLY A 848 -11.80 22.30 -14.42
N SER A 849 -12.42 21.37 -15.14
CA SER A 849 -12.07 19.95 -15.13
C SER A 849 -10.96 19.55 -16.12
N LYS A 850 -10.41 20.52 -16.86
CA LYS A 850 -9.34 20.31 -17.84
C LYS A 850 -7.97 20.63 -17.25
N VAL A 851 -6.98 19.82 -17.63
CA VAL A 851 -5.58 19.97 -17.20
C VAL A 851 -4.70 20.20 -18.43
N PHE A 852 -4.04 21.34 -18.49
CA PHE A 852 -3.15 21.71 -19.59
C PHE A 852 -1.71 21.36 -19.18
N GLU A 853 -1.08 20.48 -19.95
CA GLU A 853 0.30 20.02 -19.69
C GLU A 853 1.26 20.80 -20.60
N PHE A 854 2.14 21.59 -19.99
CA PHE A 854 3.16 22.38 -20.67
C PHE A 854 4.56 21.84 -20.34
N GLY A 855 5.48 21.87 -21.30
CA GLY A 855 6.89 21.57 -21.01
C GLY A 855 7.50 22.63 -20.08
N SER A 856 8.16 22.22 -18.99
CA SER A 856 8.66 23.17 -17.98
C SER A 856 9.70 24.17 -18.50
N TYR A 857 10.53 23.76 -19.47
CA TYR A 857 11.62 24.59 -20.00
C TYR A 857 11.19 25.65 -21.02
N ASN A 858 10.11 25.40 -21.76
CA ASN A 858 9.72 26.24 -22.90
C ASN A 858 8.26 26.69 -22.86
N ASN A 859 7.50 26.27 -21.85
CA ASN A 859 6.06 26.50 -21.70
C ASN A 859 5.26 26.19 -22.98
N LYS A 860 5.71 25.22 -23.77
CA LYS A 860 4.99 24.77 -24.95
C LYS A 860 3.91 23.79 -24.52
N LEU A 861 2.67 24.05 -24.92
CA LEU A 861 1.56 23.14 -24.68
C LEU A 861 1.83 21.79 -25.36
N PHE A 862 1.79 20.71 -24.57
CA PHE A 862 1.99 19.35 -25.05
C PHE A 862 0.64 18.68 -25.36
N ARG A 863 -0.28 18.68 -24.39
CA ARG A 863 -1.64 18.15 -24.54
C ARG A 863 -2.59 18.72 -23.47
N VAL A 864 -3.87 18.43 -23.62
CA VAL A 864 -4.92 18.73 -22.64
C VAL A 864 -5.50 17.40 -22.15
N LEU A 865 -5.57 17.26 -20.83
CA LEU A 865 -6.03 16.09 -20.08
C LEU A 865 -7.28 16.46 -19.27
N ASN A 866 -7.85 15.48 -18.57
CA ASN A 866 -8.87 15.68 -17.54
C ASN A 866 -8.30 15.29 -16.17
N ASN A 867 -9.02 15.64 -15.10
CA ASN A 867 -8.59 15.33 -13.72
C ASN A 867 -8.31 13.85 -13.47
N ASN A 868 -9.00 12.95 -14.16
CA ASN A 868 -8.84 11.50 -14.03
C ASN A 868 -7.44 10.96 -14.38
N TYR A 869 -6.61 11.77 -15.04
CA TYR A 869 -5.20 11.43 -15.25
C TYR A 869 -4.42 11.34 -13.94
N PHE A 870 -4.76 12.19 -12.97
CA PHE A 870 -4.12 12.25 -11.66
C PHE A 870 -4.96 11.65 -10.54
N LEU A 871 -6.29 11.74 -10.66
CA LEU A 871 -7.26 11.19 -9.72
C LEU A 871 -8.03 10.06 -10.43
N PRO A 872 -7.43 8.86 -10.59
CA PRO A 872 -8.04 7.79 -11.36
C PRO A 872 -9.38 7.35 -10.75
N CYS A 873 -10.25 6.96 -11.69
CA CYS A 873 -11.53 6.31 -11.54
C CYS A 873 -11.54 5.14 -12.54
#